data_AF-A0A954F8I5-F1
#
_entry.id   AF-A0A954F8I5-F1
#
_cell.length_a   1.000
_cell.length_b   1.000
_cell.length_c   1.000
_cell.angle_alpha   90.00
_cell.angle_beta   90.00
_cell.angle_gamma   90.00
#
_symmetry.space_group_name_H-M   'P 1'
#
loop_
_entity.id
_entity.type
_entity.pdbx_description
1 polymer ?
#
loop_
_entity_poly.entity_id
_entity_poly.type
_entity_poly.pdbx_seq_one_letter_code
_entity_poly.pdbx_strand_id
1 'polypeptide(L)'
;MRLFHFVSIVSLFTILTTVSSVSAEEQYLEFLQGLRDKNYHDTALLYLDKIAADKSTPKEIQELIPFERAMTLLMFSRTQTQPDEQEETLNQALAQLSLFTKQSPNHPMAGTANTERGKIILEKAEVEGRKAQSPAEQNNKKAHQAEARKLVAQARDIFQKAYNLHEKTWKSFPATFIDKQKEPEKYEARAKAEIQFMSAQLDLAQCTYAEAQTYDPGSADFNRLLKKAAEEYAKIHERYRSQVGGLYARMWQGKCFEEQGELGQALGVYNELLGHPGNSSAIKSLKDNCLQFRLICMNDEKKKDYQLVIKEAEEWLKQNRSRSRTAIGQGITWELARAQEALANKEGTDKADQERILRQALVNARFVNAFRGKYRDVSRLMMGRINAKLQKNAGGDPQDFATAYGLGQDRHKQTQTLKDKLAAAKSAADKKKAQVELTQYMEETARILRIALKLADSKTDPKELDHARFLLSYTYYNLRRSYECAILAEFISKSDDKINGGMSLDAAYLALAGYLQAYNDSPKNLRYVDNQHMEAICNQITSRWPESGRANDARIQLGNIYSSTERPAEAAKWFSQVPPTAPQYTDAQIRAGQAYWNSYLTAMSRRSEATPESAKEWSALADKHLRIGIAATLKSLAPNAKTPEDLTAAKTSLAQIALNNGQYQEAIDILTKDPHSVLKAIHVAKGTKRPAKGVQSSEFANLVYQLQLRGYIGLQQIDLARKAMKELEESASGSGGESITEMYRQLGEKITEEIERLKATGDTKRIDDVRKSLETFLTDIFKRKDQTYGSLVWIGETYYGMGQGASENPTVARGYYDRAAAAFEEILKRQEATSDFMPGKFQVGITLRLVNCKREQGEYEAAMKLLAPIVKEKNTSPEVQFEAASLLQAWAGSGQGDNNAKYLEAINGMELENGAVIRGWNYLARSLQNSIENASSEDLKKMYQKMYYDAQYNKVDSLRKYAIAVNNADSLDRTKSEINVFGQTNVDLPDEVWKRFNELYRQVQTDMGEDPQDLARRFSASETVAANDASPLKTKTPADTQQKVAQQPTEQATGGSNTMIIVLVLLVGVGGAVAFYFFGLKPGKKAPRPSYQLATNVIMPSEIPAPAPSSPKPSRSEPSKSSLPDFSVEKPRSKAEPAKTRSSKPTEKSDSNKSDSGNEKRKLTPEQIAARKAKLAQMSPEEIAARKAAIAKKKAAQAKQQKQSRPRPESESQDS
;
A
#
# COMPACT_ATOMS: atom_id res chain seq x y z
N MET A 1 59.76 52.58 -39.67
CA MET A 1 58.63 52.23 -38.75
C MET A 1 57.89 50.97 -39.18
N ARG A 2 57.20 50.90 -40.35
CA ARG A 2 56.32 49.74 -40.69
C ARG A 2 56.94 48.33 -40.58
N LEU A 3 58.24 48.17 -40.81
CA LEU A 3 58.92 46.86 -40.67
C LEU A 3 58.94 46.33 -39.22
N PHE A 4 59.06 47.22 -38.22
CA PHE A 4 59.25 46.84 -36.81
C PHE A 4 58.00 46.17 -36.23
N HIS A 5 56.81 46.70 -36.52
CA HIS A 5 55.55 46.12 -36.04
C HIS A 5 55.24 44.76 -36.68
N PHE A 6 55.68 44.50 -37.91
CA PHE A 6 55.48 43.20 -38.54
C PHE A 6 56.32 42.11 -37.86
N VAL A 7 57.59 42.41 -37.52
CA VAL A 7 58.45 41.50 -36.76
C VAL A 7 57.86 41.23 -35.36
N SER A 8 57.40 42.27 -34.63
CA SER A 8 56.77 42.06 -33.32
C SER A 8 55.52 41.18 -33.37
N ILE A 9 54.68 41.30 -34.41
CA ILE A 9 53.47 40.48 -34.56
C ILE A 9 53.83 39.02 -34.90
N VAL A 10 54.80 38.79 -35.79
CA VAL A 10 55.26 37.43 -36.14
C VAL A 10 55.92 36.75 -34.93
N SER A 11 56.78 37.44 -34.18
CA SER A 11 57.40 36.91 -32.96
C SER A 11 56.36 36.56 -31.88
N LEU A 12 55.30 37.37 -31.72
CA LEU A 12 54.21 37.05 -30.79
C LEU A 12 53.47 35.78 -31.21
N PHE A 13 53.25 35.58 -32.51
CA PHE A 13 52.61 34.38 -33.05
C PHE A 13 53.45 33.11 -32.86
N THR A 14 54.78 33.17 -33.06
CA THR A 14 55.64 32.00 -32.82
C THR A 14 55.72 31.61 -31.34
N ILE A 15 55.72 32.58 -30.41
CA ILE A 15 55.72 32.29 -28.97
C ILE A 15 54.39 31.63 -28.54
N LEU A 16 53.26 32.05 -29.13
CA LEU A 16 51.95 31.43 -28.90
C LEU A 16 51.84 30.00 -29.44
N THR A 17 52.65 29.61 -30.45
CA THR A 17 52.67 28.22 -30.97
C THR A 17 53.57 27.26 -30.20
N THR A 18 54.37 27.73 -29.24
CA THR A 18 55.24 26.86 -28.39
C THR A 18 54.79 26.79 -26.94
N VAL A 19 53.56 27.20 -26.63
CA VAL A 19 52.93 26.87 -25.34
C VAL A 19 52.50 25.40 -25.40
N SER A 20 53.40 24.50 -24.99
CA SER A 20 53.01 23.14 -24.62
C SER A 20 51.83 23.23 -23.65
N SER A 21 50.75 22.50 -23.94
CA SER A 21 49.59 22.45 -23.06
C SER A 21 49.98 21.77 -21.74
N VAL A 22 50.38 22.58 -20.77
CA VAL A 22 50.53 22.16 -19.38
C VAL A 22 49.14 21.83 -18.88
N SER A 23 48.75 20.55 -19.00
CA SER A 23 47.60 20.01 -18.31
C SER A 23 47.79 20.31 -16.83
N ALA A 24 46.95 21.17 -16.27
CA ALA A 24 46.91 21.37 -14.83
C ALA A 24 46.45 20.06 -14.19
N GLU A 25 47.39 19.33 -13.60
CA GLU A 25 47.15 18.03 -12.98
C GLU A 25 46.08 18.18 -11.89
N GLU A 26 45.00 17.39 -11.97
CA GLU A 26 43.86 17.52 -11.06
C GLU A 26 44.35 17.23 -9.63
N GLN A 27 44.23 18.19 -8.71
CA GLN A 27 44.72 18.06 -7.34
C GLN A 27 43.80 17.13 -6.53
N TYR A 28 43.79 15.84 -6.87
CA TYR A 28 42.76 14.87 -6.50
C TYR A 28 42.47 14.84 -5.00
N LEU A 29 43.52 14.82 -4.17
CA LEU A 29 43.42 14.72 -2.72
C LEU A 29 43.05 16.05 -2.05
N GLU A 30 43.50 17.19 -2.59
CA GLU A 30 43.14 18.52 -2.05
C GLU A 30 41.67 18.86 -2.33
N PHE A 31 41.18 18.55 -3.53
CA PHE A 31 39.76 18.71 -3.86
C PHE A 31 38.88 17.81 -2.98
N LEU A 32 39.27 16.55 -2.80
CA LEU A 32 38.59 15.60 -1.93
C LEU A 32 38.55 16.08 -0.47
N GLN A 33 39.66 16.59 0.06
CA GLN A 33 39.70 17.16 1.41
C GLN A 33 38.83 18.42 1.52
N GLY A 34 38.85 19.29 0.50
CA GLY A 34 38.00 20.47 0.41
C GLY A 34 36.49 20.17 0.30
N LEU A 35 36.08 18.94 -0.05
CA LEU A 35 34.71 18.45 0.09
C LEU A 35 34.42 17.97 1.53
N ARG A 36 35.33 17.20 2.13
CA ARG A 36 35.22 16.70 3.51
C ARG A 36 35.13 17.84 4.54
N ASP A 37 35.96 18.87 4.41
CA ASP A 37 35.99 20.03 5.31
C ASP A 37 34.69 20.86 5.26
N LYS A 38 33.93 20.74 4.15
CA LYS A 38 32.60 21.34 3.98
C LYS A 38 31.46 20.41 4.41
N ASN A 39 31.78 19.19 4.86
CA ASN A 39 30.86 18.09 5.19
C ASN A 39 30.09 17.52 3.98
N TYR A 40 30.60 17.68 2.76
CA TYR A 40 30.01 17.11 1.54
C TYR A 40 30.47 15.66 1.31
N HIS A 41 30.20 14.80 2.29
CA HIS A 41 30.70 13.41 2.30
C HIS A 41 30.12 12.56 1.16
N ASP A 42 28.82 12.69 0.85
CA ASP A 42 28.19 11.99 -0.28
C ASP A 42 28.86 12.39 -1.61
N THR A 43 29.13 13.68 -1.80
CA THR A 43 29.81 14.22 -2.99
C THR A 43 31.27 13.77 -3.06
N ALA A 44 31.95 13.65 -1.92
CA ALA A 44 33.30 13.10 -1.83
C ALA A 44 33.36 11.62 -2.22
N LEU A 45 32.35 10.82 -1.86
CA LEU A 45 32.22 9.43 -2.31
C LEU A 45 31.94 9.34 -3.81
N LEU A 46 30.98 10.11 -4.34
CA LEU A 46 30.71 10.18 -5.78
C LEU A 46 31.93 10.65 -6.60
N TYR A 47 32.76 11.54 -6.04
CA TYR A 47 34.02 11.94 -6.66
C TYR A 47 35.06 10.81 -6.66
N LEU A 48 35.20 10.07 -5.55
CA LEU A 48 36.03 8.87 -5.47
C LEU A 48 35.57 7.77 -6.45
N ASP A 49 34.27 7.67 -6.70
CA ASP A 49 33.71 6.75 -7.69
C ASP A 49 34.00 7.21 -9.14
N LYS A 50 33.90 8.51 -9.43
CA LYS A 50 34.31 9.09 -10.72
C LYS A 50 35.77 8.78 -11.03
N ILE A 51 36.70 9.08 -10.11
CA ILE A 51 38.14 8.90 -10.37
C ILE A 51 38.58 7.43 -10.30
N ALA A 52 37.77 6.53 -9.71
CA ALA A 52 37.97 5.08 -9.80
C ALA A 52 37.58 4.50 -11.17
N ALA A 53 36.61 5.12 -11.85
CA ALA A 53 36.18 4.73 -13.19
C ALA A 53 37.07 5.31 -14.31
N ASP A 54 37.75 6.43 -14.02
CA ASP A 54 38.64 7.11 -14.96
C ASP A 54 40.00 6.40 -15.08
N LYS A 55 40.33 5.97 -16.31
CA LYS A 55 41.60 5.29 -16.63
C LYS A 55 42.80 6.24 -16.72
N SER A 56 42.58 7.55 -16.68
CA SER A 56 43.64 8.56 -16.66
C SER A 56 44.10 8.94 -15.25
N THR A 57 43.35 8.57 -14.21
CA THR A 57 43.73 8.77 -12.80
C THR A 57 45.09 8.10 -12.51
N PRO A 58 46.09 8.80 -11.95
CA PRO A 58 47.40 8.22 -11.63
C PRO A 58 47.31 6.99 -10.72
N LYS A 59 48.23 6.04 -10.89
CA LYS A 59 48.21 4.74 -10.20
C LYS A 59 48.32 4.90 -8.68
N GLU A 60 49.11 5.87 -8.25
CA GLU A 60 49.34 6.28 -6.87
C GLU A 60 48.03 6.78 -6.21
N ILE A 61 47.18 7.45 -7.00
CA ILE A 61 45.85 7.88 -6.56
C ILE A 61 44.88 6.69 -6.57
N GLN A 62 44.88 5.85 -7.63
CA GLN A 62 44.01 4.66 -7.69
C GLN A 62 44.23 3.70 -6.52
N GLU A 63 45.48 3.46 -6.11
CA GLU A 63 45.82 2.63 -4.94
C GLU A 63 45.29 3.23 -3.62
N LEU A 64 45.19 4.56 -3.52
CA LEU A 64 44.66 5.25 -2.34
C LEU A 64 43.12 5.28 -2.26
N ILE A 65 42.39 5.11 -3.37
CA ILE A 65 40.92 5.27 -3.40
C ILE A 65 40.18 4.48 -2.29
N PRO A 66 40.50 3.21 -1.96
CA PRO A 66 39.80 2.49 -0.89
C PRO A 66 40.12 3.05 0.51
N PHE A 67 41.34 3.53 0.75
CA PHE A 67 41.68 4.24 2.00
C PHE A 67 40.92 5.57 2.10
N GLU A 68 40.86 6.33 1.01
CA GLU A 68 40.18 7.62 0.96
C GLU A 68 38.64 7.50 1.01
N ARG A 69 38.04 6.43 0.45
CA ARG A 69 36.62 6.09 0.69
C ARG A 69 36.37 5.85 2.18
N ALA A 70 37.22 5.04 2.83
CA ALA A 70 37.08 4.78 4.26
C ALA A 70 37.24 6.02 5.14
N MET A 71 38.21 6.90 4.87
CA MET A 71 38.37 8.15 5.61
C MET A 71 37.13 9.05 5.45
N THR A 72 36.54 9.09 4.25
CA THR A 72 35.30 9.83 4.00
C THR A 72 34.12 9.25 4.78
N LEU A 73 33.95 7.92 4.79
CA LEU A 73 32.92 7.21 5.55
C LEU A 73 33.10 7.39 7.08
N LEU A 74 34.34 7.39 7.58
CA LEU A 74 34.66 7.66 8.99
C LEU A 74 34.38 9.11 9.42
N MET A 75 34.42 10.07 8.50
CA MET A 75 33.92 11.42 8.77
C MET A 75 32.39 11.48 8.68
N PHE A 76 31.80 10.82 7.69
CA PHE A 76 30.35 10.81 7.47
C PHE A 76 29.59 10.19 8.65
N SER A 77 30.06 9.07 9.21
CA SER A 77 29.44 8.40 10.36
C SER A 77 29.38 9.28 11.62
N ARG A 78 30.26 10.30 11.74
CA ARG A 78 30.26 11.29 12.84
C ARG A 78 29.21 12.40 12.65
N THR A 79 28.59 12.48 11.47
CA THR A 79 27.51 13.42 11.13
C THR A 79 26.12 12.79 11.22
N GLN A 80 26.03 11.46 11.11
CA GLN A 80 24.77 10.70 11.08
C GLN A 80 24.08 10.66 12.46
N THR A 81 22.75 10.59 12.43
CA THR A 81 21.89 10.69 13.63
C THR A 81 21.18 9.41 14.01
N GLN A 82 21.04 8.43 13.11
CA GLN A 82 20.51 7.11 13.43
C GLN A 82 21.67 6.12 13.69
N PRO A 83 21.58 5.26 14.74
CA PRO A 83 22.61 4.27 15.04
C PRO A 83 22.81 3.26 13.92
N ASP A 84 21.74 2.87 13.23
CA ASP A 84 21.77 1.80 12.23
C ASP A 84 22.50 2.27 10.96
N GLU A 85 22.21 3.50 10.52
CA GLU A 85 22.96 4.22 9.46
C GLU A 85 24.45 4.39 9.84
N GLN A 86 24.72 4.74 11.10
CA GLN A 86 26.07 4.93 11.64
C GLN A 86 26.85 3.61 11.68
N GLU A 87 26.23 2.51 12.13
CA GLU A 87 26.86 1.19 12.11
C GLU A 87 27.07 0.69 10.68
N GLU A 88 26.11 0.87 9.77
CA GLU A 88 26.29 0.50 8.36
C GLU A 88 27.46 1.28 7.73
N THR A 89 27.54 2.59 7.95
CA THR A 89 28.61 3.45 7.42
C THR A 89 29.97 3.08 8.01
N LEU A 90 30.03 2.69 9.29
CA LEU A 90 31.24 2.14 9.91
C LEU A 90 31.60 0.74 9.36
N ASN A 91 30.63 -0.10 9.02
CA ASN A 91 30.86 -1.39 8.34
C ASN A 91 31.43 -1.18 6.93
N GLN A 92 30.86 -0.24 6.16
CA GLN A 92 31.37 0.14 4.84
C GLN A 92 32.81 0.69 4.94
N ALA A 93 33.10 1.56 5.93
CA ALA A 93 34.45 2.06 6.18
C ALA A 93 35.44 0.93 6.50
N LEU A 94 35.05 0.02 7.40
CA LEU A 94 35.86 -1.14 7.80
C LEU A 94 36.15 -2.06 6.61
N ALA A 95 35.17 -2.26 5.72
CA ALA A 95 35.33 -3.03 4.48
C ALA A 95 36.33 -2.36 3.52
N GLN A 96 36.24 -1.05 3.31
CA GLN A 96 37.15 -0.30 2.44
C GLN A 96 38.60 -0.27 2.97
N LEU A 97 38.81 -0.14 4.28
CA LEU A 97 40.15 -0.31 4.88
C LEU A 97 40.68 -1.74 4.79
N SER A 98 39.80 -2.74 4.92
CA SER A 98 40.13 -4.15 4.77
C SER A 98 40.51 -4.49 3.32
N LEU A 99 39.90 -3.81 2.34
CA LEU A 99 40.26 -3.89 0.93
C LEU A 99 41.64 -3.25 0.67
N PHE A 100 41.84 -2.00 1.11
CA PHE A 100 43.12 -1.29 0.99
C PHE A 100 44.30 -2.07 1.57
N THR A 101 44.17 -2.56 2.80
CA THR A 101 45.24 -3.30 3.50
C THR A 101 45.51 -4.69 2.92
N LYS A 102 44.65 -5.22 2.04
CA LYS A 102 44.90 -6.43 1.24
C LYS A 102 45.56 -6.13 -0.11
N GLN A 103 45.13 -5.06 -0.78
CA GLN A 103 45.63 -4.68 -2.11
C GLN A 103 47.02 -4.02 -2.03
N SER A 104 47.22 -3.14 -1.05
CA SER A 104 48.42 -2.30 -0.91
C SER A 104 49.11 -2.47 0.45
N PRO A 105 49.47 -3.71 0.87
CA PRO A 105 49.91 -4.03 2.24
C PRO A 105 51.22 -3.36 2.67
N ASN A 106 52.06 -2.95 1.71
CA ASN A 106 53.33 -2.25 1.94
C ASN A 106 53.26 -0.73 1.74
N HIS A 107 52.08 -0.17 1.40
CA HIS A 107 51.92 1.27 1.15
C HIS A 107 52.12 2.08 2.44
N PRO A 108 52.67 3.31 2.41
CA PRO A 108 52.91 4.12 3.62
C PRO A 108 51.67 4.31 4.52
N MET A 109 50.47 4.42 3.93
CA MET A 109 49.22 4.53 4.69
C MET A 109 48.68 3.20 5.25
N ALA A 110 49.27 2.05 4.94
CA ALA A 110 48.79 0.74 5.40
C ALA A 110 48.86 0.58 6.94
N GLY A 111 49.80 1.25 7.60
CA GLY A 111 49.86 1.31 9.06
C GLY A 111 48.64 2.06 9.64
N THR A 112 48.42 3.29 9.18
CA THR A 112 47.26 4.12 9.53
C THR A 112 45.93 3.43 9.23
N ALA A 113 45.81 2.77 8.08
CA ALA A 113 44.63 2.00 7.72
C ALA A 113 44.35 0.83 8.68
N ASN A 114 45.40 0.14 9.16
CA ASN A 114 45.24 -0.87 10.21
C ASN A 114 44.87 -0.24 11.56
N THR A 115 45.50 0.87 11.97
CA THR A 115 45.11 1.59 13.19
C THR A 115 43.62 1.98 13.19
N GLU A 116 43.09 2.54 12.10
CA GLU A 116 41.66 2.90 12.05
C GLU A 116 40.73 1.67 12.00
N ARG A 117 41.12 0.55 11.35
CA ARG A 117 40.40 -0.73 11.45
C ARG A 117 40.33 -1.24 12.89
N GLY A 118 41.46 -1.20 13.59
CA GLY A 118 41.57 -1.61 15.00
C GLY A 118 40.63 -0.79 15.89
N LYS A 119 40.58 0.53 15.70
CA LYS A 119 39.67 1.43 16.45
C LYS A 119 38.20 1.10 16.23
N ILE A 120 37.74 0.94 14.99
CA ILE A 120 36.33 0.57 14.69
C ILE A 120 35.95 -0.76 15.38
N ILE A 121 36.85 -1.76 15.34
CA ILE A 121 36.60 -3.07 15.96
C ILE A 121 36.61 -2.97 17.50
N LEU A 122 37.47 -2.11 18.07
CA LEU A 122 37.53 -1.88 19.51
C LEU A 122 36.30 -1.11 20.03
N GLU A 123 35.82 -0.11 19.30
CA GLU A 123 34.55 0.58 19.60
C GLU A 123 33.36 -0.39 19.60
N LYS A 124 33.33 -1.37 18.68
CA LYS A 124 32.35 -2.47 18.69
C LYS A 124 32.51 -3.39 19.90
N ALA A 125 33.75 -3.72 20.30
CA ALA A 125 34.00 -4.50 21.51
C ALA A 125 33.44 -3.80 22.77
N GLU A 126 33.54 -2.47 22.83
CA GLU A 126 32.96 -1.66 23.91
C GLU A 126 31.44 -1.54 23.84
N VAL A 127 30.83 -1.63 22.65
CA VAL A 127 29.36 -1.77 22.50
C VAL A 127 28.90 -3.10 23.12
N GLU A 128 29.56 -4.21 22.80
CA GLU A 128 29.26 -5.52 23.41
C GLU A 128 29.55 -5.53 24.92
N GLY A 129 30.64 -4.92 25.37
CA GLY A 129 30.94 -4.72 26.79
C GLY A 129 29.83 -3.94 27.53
N ARG A 130 29.26 -2.90 26.89
CA ARG A 130 28.09 -2.18 27.42
C ARG A 130 26.82 -3.03 27.44
N LYS A 131 26.57 -3.86 26.41
CA LYS A 131 25.43 -4.80 26.42
C LYS A 131 25.58 -5.78 27.58
N ALA A 132 26.76 -6.34 27.82
CA ALA A 132 27.05 -7.20 28.96
C ALA A 132 26.81 -6.56 30.34
N GLN A 133 26.88 -5.23 30.44
CA GLN A 133 26.63 -4.46 31.67
C GLN A 133 25.19 -3.89 31.74
N SER A 134 24.36 -4.10 30.70
CA SER A 134 22.99 -3.59 30.64
C SER A 134 22.02 -4.50 31.41
N PRO A 135 21.23 -3.96 32.36
CA PRO A 135 20.19 -4.73 33.05
C PRO A 135 19.11 -5.33 32.12
N ALA A 136 18.97 -4.83 30.90
CA ALA A 136 18.07 -5.40 29.89
C ALA A 136 18.62 -6.69 29.26
N GLU A 137 19.94 -6.83 29.18
CA GLU A 137 20.64 -7.96 28.53
C GLU A 137 21.29 -8.92 29.54
N GLN A 138 20.85 -8.87 30.80
CA GLN A 138 21.40 -9.66 31.91
C GLN A 138 21.45 -11.17 31.60
N ASN A 139 20.49 -11.69 30.85
CA ASN A 139 20.44 -13.09 30.39
C ASN A 139 21.53 -13.40 29.34
N ASN A 140 21.86 -12.43 28.49
CA ASN A 140 22.82 -12.55 27.39
C ASN A 140 24.26 -12.15 27.80
N LYS A 141 24.45 -11.63 29.02
CA LYS A 141 25.72 -11.10 29.56
C LYS A 141 26.96 -11.91 29.16
N LYS A 142 26.96 -13.23 29.38
CA LYS A 142 28.12 -14.10 29.08
C LYS A 142 28.45 -14.16 27.58
N ALA A 143 27.44 -14.09 26.70
CA ALA A 143 27.63 -14.07 25.25
C ALA A 143 28.23 -12.74 24.79
N HIS A 144 27.69 -11.62 25.27
CA HIS A 144 28.24 -10.28 25.01
C HIS A 144 29.69 -10.14 25.51
N GLN A 145 30.02 -10.68 26.69
CA GLN A 145 31.41 -10.72 27.18
C GLN A 145 32.34 -11.56 26.29
N ALA A 146 31.84 -12.67 25.73
CA ALA A 146 32.62 -13.52 24.83
C ALA A 146 32.86 -12.85 23.46
N GLU A 147 31.84 -12.22 22.88
CA GLU A 147 31.98 -11.49 21.62
C GLU A 147 32.84 -10.24 21.78
N ALA A 148 32.73 -9.51 22.91
CA ALA A 148 33.63 -8.41 23.25
C ALA A 148 35.10 -8.88 23.29
N ARG A 149 35.42 -10.01 23.94
CA ARG A 149 36.79 -10.58 23.94
C ARG A 149 37.27 -10.91 22.53
N LYS A 150 36.42 -11.52 21.70
CA LYS A 150 36.71 -11.86 20.31
C LYS A 150 37.01 -10.62 19.46
N LEU A 151 36.27 -9.53 19.66
CA LEU A 151 36.51 -8.25 18.99
C LEU A 151 37.80 -7.57 19.51
N VAL A 152 38.08 -7.54 20.82
CA VAL A 152 39.36 -7.03 21.35
C VAL A 152 40.56 -7.81 20.78
N ALA A 153 40.46 -9.15 20.69
CA ALA A 153 41.51 -9.98 20.11
C ALA A 153 41.76 -9.67 18.62
N GLN A 154 40.69 -9.46 17.84
CA GLN A 154 40.80 -9.03 16.43
C GLN A 154 41.42 -7.64 16.29
N ALA A 155 41.00 -6.68 17.13
CA ALA A 155 41.60 -5.35 17.15
C ALA A 155 43.11 -5.43 17.48
N ARG A 156 43.51 -6.23 18.47
CA ARG A 156 44.91 -6.40 18.87
C ARG A 156 45.79 -6.98 17.75
N ASP A 157 45.34 -7.99 17.02
CA ASP A 157 46.09 -8.53 15.86
C ASP A 157 46.32 -7.47 14.77
N ILE A 158 45.31 -6.63 14.52
CA ILE A 158 45.38 -5.54 13.55
C ILE A 158 46.32 -4.41 14.05
N PHE A 159 46.23 -4.02 15.32
CA PHE A 159 47.14 -3.05 15.92
C PHE A 159 48.57 -3.56 16.01
N GLN A 160 48.80 -4.87 16.20
CA GLN A 160 50.15 -5.45 16.18
C GLN A 160 50.78 -5.34 14.78
N LYS A 161 49.97 -5.45 13.71
CA LYS A 161 50.43 -5.23 12.33
C LYS A 161 50.76 -3.76 12.07
N ALA A 162 49.96 -2.83 12.59
CA ALA A 162 50.28 -1.40 12.58
C ALA A 162 51.57 -1.09 13.36
N TYR A 163 51.71 -1.60 14.59
CA TYR A 163 52.91 -1.49 15.42
C TYR A 163 54.16 -1.97 14.67
N ASN A 164 54.13 -3.18 14.10
CA ASN A 164 55.29 -3.75 13.40
C ASN A 164 55.73 -2.87 12.21
N LEU A 165 54.77 -2.30 11.46
CA LEU A 165 55.05 -1.44 10.31
C LEU A 165 55.54 -0.05 10.72
N HIS A 166 54.93 0.57 11.73
CA HIS A 166 55.38 1.86 12.27
C HIS A 166 56.74 1.74 12.98
N GLU A 167 57.02 0.63 13.66
CA GLU A 167 58.34 0.36 14.24
C GLU A 167 59.41 0.23 13.15
N LYS A 168 59.15 -0.56 12.10
CA LYS A 168 60.04 -0.70 10.95
C LYS A 168 60.29 0.66 10.26
N THR A 169 59.26 1.49 10.16
CA THR A 169 59.35 2.84 9.58
C THR A 169 60.16 3.79 10.47
N TRP A 170 59.94 3.78 11.80
CA TRP A 170 60.72 4.61 12.72
C TRP A 170 62.20 4.17 12.78
N LYS A 171 62.47 2.85 12.76
CA LYS A 171 63.82 2.27 12.73
C LYS A 171 64.57 2.46 11.40
N SER A 172 63.92 2.90 10.32
CA SER A 172 64.61 3.19 9.05
C SER A 172 65.29 4.57 9.03
N PHE A 173 64.93 5.47 9.95
CA PHE A 173 65.62 6.74 10.13
C PHE A 173 66.93 6.54 10.93
N PRO A 174 68.00 7.31 10.64
CA PRO A 174 69.25 7.21 11.38
C PRO A 174 69.07 7.43 12.90
N ALA A 175 69.75 6.60 13.69
CA ALA A 175 69.81 6.77 15.15
C ALA A 175 70.59 8.02 15.58
N THR A 176 71.43 8.55 14.69
CA THR A 176 72.19 9.80 14.87
C THR A 176 71.30 11.05 14.96
N PHE A 177 71.90 12.18 15.30
CA PHE A 177 71.22 13.48 15.33
C PHE A 177 70.86 13.93 13.90
N ILE A 178 69.59 14.25 13.67
CA ILE A 178 69.12 14.93 12.45
C ILE A 178 68.98 16.41 12.79
N ASP A 179 69.70 17.26 12.07
CA ASP A 179 69.73 18.70 12.31
C ASP A 179 68.45 19.35 11.75
N LYS A 180 67.59 19.84 12.64
CA LYS A 180 66.30 20.46 12.29
C LYS A 180 66.41 21.67 11.34
N GLN A 181 67.56 22.37 11.32
CA GLN A 181 67.76 23.52 10.43
C GLN A 181 68.33 23.13 9.06
N LYS A 182 69.08 22.01 8.98
CA LYS A 182 69.71 21.54 7.72
C LYS A 182 68.89 20.48 6.98
N GLU A 183 68.13 19.66 7.70
CA GLU A 183 67.30 18.58 7.15
C GLU A 183 65.87 18.61 7.73
N PRO A 184 65.12 19.73 7.61
CA PRO A 184 63.81 19.90 8.24
C PRO A 184 62.82 18.78 7.86
N GLU A 185 62.73 18.42 6.59
CA GLU A 185 61.83 17.37 6.10
C GLU A 185 62.14 16.00 6.71
N LYS A 186 63.42 15.61 6.83
CA LYS A 186 63.82 14.34 7.45
C LYS A 186 63.58 14.35 8.96
N TYR A 187 63.78 15.50 9.61
CA TYR A 187 63.49 15.68 11.02
C TYR A 187 61.97 15.50 11.29
N GLU A 188 61.12 16.15 10.49
CA GLU A 188 59.66 16.05 10.61
C GLU A 188 59.13 14.67 10.22
N ALA A 189 59.68 14.03 9.18
CA ALA A 189 59.35 12.65 8.82
C ALA A 189 59.69 11.65 9.95
N ARG A 190 60.87 11.78 10.59
CA ARG A 190 61.25 10.95 11.75
C ARG A 190 60.33 11.21 12.94
N ALA A 191 60.00 12.47 13.23
CA ALA A 191 59.09 12.83 14.32
C ALA A 191 57.67 12.27 14.08
N LYS A 192 57.17 12.33 12.85
CA LYS A 192 55.89 11.74 12.44
C LYS A 192 55.89 10.21 12.59
N ALA A 193 56.98 9.54 12.22
CA ALA A 193 57.14 8.10 12.42
C ALA A 193 57.20 7.71 13.91
N GLU A 194 57.87 8.51 14.76
CA GLU A 194 57.89 8.28 16.21
C GLU A 194 56.51 8.45 16.85
N ILE A 195 55.77 9.49 16.44
CA ILE A 195 54.38 9.74 16.85
C ILE A 195 53.46 8.57 16.48
N GLN A 196 53.57 8.06 15.24
CA GLN A 196 52.81 6.89 14.81
C GLN A 196 53.17 5.62 15.59
N PHE A 197 54.46 5.40 15.86
CA PHE A 197 54.91 4.25 16.65
C PHE A 197 54.43 4.33 18.10
N MET A 198 54.49 5.50 18.74
CA MET A 198 53.91 5.74 20.06
C MET A 198 52.38 5.55 20.05
N SER A 199 51.67 5.95 18.99
CA SER A 199 50.23 5.69 18.87
C SER A 199 49.95 4.18 18.87
N ALA A 200 50.68 3.39 18.07
CA ALA A 200 50.50 1.95 18.03
C ALA A 200 50.86 1.26 19.35
N GLN A 201 51.81 1.81 20.14
CA GLN A 201 52.05 1.36 21.51
C GLN A 201 50.85 1.62 22.44
N LEU A 202 50.23 2.79 22.34
CA LEU A 202 49.03 3.15 23.10
C LEU A 202 47.81 2.32 22.69
N ASP A 203 47.62 2.09 21.39
CA ASP A 203 46.52 1.27 20.86
C ASP A 203 46.61 -0.19 21.38
N LEU A 204 47.81 -0.78 21.44
CA LEU A 204 48.03 -2.11 22.01
C LEU A 204 47.77 -2.17 23.53
N ALA A 205 48.20 -1.16 24.29
CA ALA A 205 47.90 -1.06 25.72
C ALA A 205 46.40 -0.86 25.97
N GLN A 206 45.71 -0.10 25.10
CA GLN A 206 44.26 0.07 25.16
C GLN A 206 43.53 -1.24 24.85
N CYS A 207 44.05 -2.13 24.00
CA CYS A 207 43.52 -3.49 23.90
C CYS A 207 43.69 -4.30 25.20
N THR A 208 44.78 -4.15 25.97
CA THR A 208 44.91 -4.81 27.28
C THR A 208 43.86 -4.26 28.28
N TYR A 209 43.66 -2.94 28.32
CA TYR A 209 42.61 -2.32 29.15
C TYR A 209 41.20 -2.75 28.72
N ALA A 210 40.88 -2.72 27.43
CA ALA A 210 39.59 -3.11 26.89
C ALA A 210 39.30 -4.61 27.09
N GLU A 211 40.31 -5.48 27.06
CA GLU A 211 40.15 -6.89 27.43
C GLU A 211 39.71 -7.02 28.89
N ALA A 212 40.28 -6.23 29.81
CA ALA A 212 39.86 -6.21 31.20
C ALA A 212 38.37 -5.86 31.34
N GLN A 213 37.88 -4.88 30.59
CA GLN A 213 36.45 -4.46 30.59
C GLN A 213 35.48 -5.56 30.13
N THR A 214 35.95 -6.66 29.53
CA THR A 214 35.11 -7.81 29.17
C THR A 214 34.84 -8.77 30.33
N TYR A 215 35.56 -8.62 31.45
CA TYR A 215 35.42 -9.41 32.66
C TYR A 215 34.57 -8.68 33.69
N ASP A 216 34.10 -9.41 34.70
CA ASP A 216 33.34 -8.80 35.80
C ASP A 216 34.27 -7.94 36.68
N PRO A 217 33.88 -6.70 37.04
CA PRO A 217 34.71 -5.81 37.86
C PRO A 217 35.17 -6.47 39.16
N GLY A 218 36.44 -6.29 39.50
CA GLY A 218 37.07 -6.89 40.69
C GLY A 218 37.39 -8.39 40.58
N SER A 219 37.08 -9.06 39.46
CA SER A 219 37.50 -10.45 39.23
C SER A 219 39.03 -10.57 39.06
N ALA A 220 39.55 -11.79 39.23
CA ALA A 220 40.99 -12.05 39.14
C ALA A 220 41.59 -11.64 37.77
N ASP A 221 40.90 -11.96 36.67
CA ASP A 221 41.34 -11.58 35.32
C ASP A 221 41.20 -10.08 35.06
N PHE A 222 40.12 -9.44 35.54
CA PHE A 222 39.95 -7.98 35.47
C PHE A 222 41.14 -7.26 36.13
N ASN A 223 41.45 -7.61 37.38
CA ASN A 223 42.58 -7.01 38.11
C ASN A 223 43.94 -7.35 37.48
N ARG A 224 44.15 -8.60 37.03
CA ARG A 224 45.37 -9.05 36.33
C ARG A 224 45.62 -8.25 35.05
N LEU A 225 44.57 -8.01 34.25
CA LEU A 225 44.66 -7.27 33.00
C LEU A 225 44.80 -5.75 33.23
N LEU A 226 44.10 -5.18 34.22
CA LEU A 226 44.30 -3.77 34.59
C LEU A 226 45.72 -3.51 35.12
N LYS A 227 46.29 -4.41 35.94
CA LYS A 227 47.69 -4.30 36.36
C LYS A 227 48.64 -4.35 35.15
N LYS A 228 48.45 -5.30 34.23
CA LYS A 228 49.25 -5.39 32.99
C LYS A 228 49.13 -4.12 32.14
N ALA A 229 47.92 -3.58 31.97
CA ALA A 229 47.69 -2.32 31.25
C ALA A 229 48.39 -1.14 31.96
N ALA A 230 48.33 -1.05 33.29
CA ALA A 230 49.04 -0.03 34.06
C ALA A 230 50.57 -0.11 33.87
N GLU A 231 51.15 -1.31 33.80
CA GLU A 231 52.56 -1.53 33.52
C GLU A 231 52.95 -1.21 32.07
N GLU A 232 52.08 -1.48 31.10
CA GLU A 232 52.26 -1.11 29.69
C GLU A 232 52.21 0.41 29.51
N TYR A 233 51.21 1.07 30.10
CA TYR A 233 51.09 2.52 30.12
C TYR A 233 52.21 3.22 30.88
N ALA A 234 52.72 2.64 31.97
CA ALA A 234 53.90 3.15 32.67
C ALA A 234 55.11 3.23 31.73
N LYS A 235 55.44 2.14 31.03
CA LYS A 235 56.58 2.06 30.10
C LYS A 235 56.48 3.06 28.94
N ILE A 236 55.26 3.30 28.44
CA ILE A 236 54.99 4.33 27.42
C ILE A 236 55.20 5.72 28.00
N HIS A 237 54.65 6.01 29.19
CA HIS A 237 54.87 7.31 29.85
C HIS A 237 56.36 7.55 30.10
N GLU A 238 57.10 6.58 30.65
CA GLU A 238 58.53 6.71 30.93
C GLU A 238 59.36 7.05 29.70
N ARG A 239 59.04 6.47 28.54
CA ARG A 239 59.73 6.76 27.28
C ARG A 239 59.38 8.15 26.70
N TYR A 240 58.15 8.63 26.90
CA TYR A 240 57.63 9.82 26.25
C TYR A 240 57.11 10.90 27.22
N ARG A 241 57.69 11.01 28.43
CA ARG A 241 57.17 11.78 29.59
C ARG A 241 56.66 13.20 29.27
N SER A 242 57.34 13.93 28.39
CA SER A 242 57.01 15.31 28.00
C SER A 242 56.12 15.42 26.76
N GLN A 243 55.86 14.33 26.05
CA GLN A 243 54.98 14.30 24.88
C GLN A 243 53.52 14.08 25.30
N VAL A 244 52.59 14.63 24.53
CA VAL A 244 51.15 14.49 24.79
C VAL A 244 50.71 13.02 24.89
N GLY A 245 51.27 12.12 24.06
CA GLY A 245 50.98 10.67 24.15
C GLY A 245 51.47 10.01 25.43
N GLY A 246 52.65 10.39 25.94
CA GLY A 246 53.13 9.94 27.25
C GLY A 246 52.27 10.45 28.42
N LEU A 247 51.68 11.64 28.29
CA LEU A 247 50.74 12.17 29.28
C LEU A 247 49.36 11.46 29.22
N TYR A 248 48.89 11.06 28.04
CA TYR A 248 47.71 10.19 27.91
C TYR A 248 47.97 8.78 28.46
N ALA A 249 49.17 8.21 28.26
CA ALA A 249 49.57 6.97 28.93
C ALA A 249 49.49 7.10 30.46
N ARG A 250 50.02 8.19 31.02
CA ARG A 250 49.95 8.49 32.45
C ARG A 250 48.50 8.57 32.95
N MET A 251 47.61 9.23 32.21
CA MET A 251 46.16 9.27 32.53
C MET A 251 45.53 7.87 32.55
N TRP A 252 45.79 7.04 31.54
CA TRP A 252 45.25 5.68 31.49
C TRP A 252 45.85 4.75 32.56
N GLN A 253 47.11 4.95 32.96
CA GLN A 253 47.69 4.31 34.14
C GLN A 253 46.88 4.65 35.41
N GLY A 254 46.55 5.93 35.60
CA GLY A 254 45.64 6.38 36.67
C GLY A 254 44.26 5.71 36.61
N LYS A 255 43.71 5.54 35.40
CA LYS A 255 42.42 4.87 35.17
C LYS A 255 42.45 3.38 35.52
N CYS A 256 43.58 2.71 35.28
CA CYS A 256 43.78 1.34 35.72
C CYS A 256 43.85 1.23 37.25
N PHE A 257 44.45 2.21 37.96
CA PHE A 257 44.45 2.24 39.43
C PHE A 257 43.06 2.54 40.01
N GLU A 258 42.31 3.47 39.42
CA GLU A 258 40.93 3.78 39.81
C GLU A 258 40.04 2.54 39.81
N GLU A 259 40.08 1.76 38.74
CA GLU A 259 39.23 0.56 38.57
C GLU A 259 39.71 -0.65 39.37
N GLN A 260 41.00 -0.74 39.71
CA GLN A 260 41.50 -1.65 40.75
C GLN A 260 41.07 -1.23 42.17
N GLY A 261 40.50 -0.03 42.33
CA GLY A 261 40.09 0.52 43.63
C GLY A 261 41.22 1.18 44.43
N GLU A 262 42.39 1.38 43.80
CA GLU A 262 43.59 2.05 44.34
C GLU A 262 43.46 3.58 44.23
N LEU A 263 42.36 4.11 44.80
CA LEU A 263 41.92 5.50 44.61
C LEU A 263 42.98 6.53 45.01
N GLY A 264 43.87 6.21 45.97
CA GLY A 264 44.97 7.09 46.36
C GLY A 264 46.01 7.27 45.26
N GLN A 265 46.37 6.20 44.55
CA GLN A 265 47.30 6.24 43.42
C GLN A 265 46.66 6.95 42.21
N ALA A 266 45.39 6.63 41.92
CA ALA A 266 44.63 7.27 40.85
C ALA A 266 44.52 8.80 41.05
N LEU A 267 44.11 9.25 42.25
CA LEU A 267 44.02 10.68 42.57
C LEU A 267 45.39 11.39 42.50
N GLY A 268 46.47 10.73 42.91
CA GLY A 268 47.83 11.27 42.74
C GLY A 268 48.15 11.58 41.27
N VAL A 269 47.91 10.60 40.39
CA VAL A 269 48.11 10.72 38.94
C VAL A 269 47.22 11.79 38.31
N TYR A 270 45.94 11.88 38.71
CA TYR A 270 45.04 12.90 38.15
C TYR A 270 45.40 14.32 38.61
N ASN A 271 45.84 14.49 39.87
CA ASN A 271 46.29 15.79 40.38
C ASN A 271 47.57 16.27 39.68
N GLU A 272 48.52 15.37 39.42
CA GLU A 272 49.74 15.62 38.63
C GLU A 272 49.41 16.19 37.25
N LEU A 273 48.49 15.53 36.52
CA LEU A 273 48.11 15.92 35.16
C LEU A 273 47.22 17.18 35.11
N LEU A 274 46.35 17.38 36.10
CA LEU A 274 45.56 18.61 36.24
C LEU A 274 46.47 19.83 36.50
N GLY A 275 47.54 19.66 37.28
CA GLY A 275 48.54 20.69 37.58
C GLY A 275 49.48 21.05 36.41
N HIS A 276 49.52 20.26 35.33
CA HIS A 276 50.42 20.49 34.20
C HIS A 276 50.21 21.87 33.54
N PRO A 277 51.25 22.69 33.29
CA PRO A 277 51.08 24.10 32.85
C PRO A 277 50.60 24.27 31.40
N GLY A 278 50.54 23.20 30.61
CA GLY A 278 50.15 23.27 29.19
C GLY A 278 48.70 23.73 28.95
N ASN A 279 48.49 24.44 27.84
CA ASN A 279 47.21 25.07 27.46
C ASN A 279 46.75 24.79 26.01
N SER A 280 47.41 23.88 25.30
CA SER A 280 46.99 23.41 23.96
C SER A 280 45.66 22.66 24.02
N SER A 281 44.98 22.49 22.88
CA SER A 281 43.67 21.81 22.85
C SER A 281 43.75 20.38 23.39
N ALA A 282 44.81 19.64 23.03
CA ALA A 282 45.03 18.28 23.53
C ALA A 282 45.25 18.24 25.06
N ILE A 283 46.03 19.17 25.63
CA ILE A 283 46.23 19.23 27.09
C ILE A 283 44.94 19.65 27.82
N LYS A 284 44.10 20.50 27.21
CA LYS A 284 42.76 20.81 27.75
C LYS A 284 41.88 19.56 27.78
N SER A 285 41.78 18.84 26.66
CA SER A 285 41.05 17.57 26.60
C SER A 285 41.59 16.51 27.57
N LEU A 286 42.91 16.38 27.74
CA LEU A 286 43.53 15.53 28.76
C LEU A 286 43.03 15.91 30.16
N LYS A 287 43.13 17.20 30.53
CA LYS A 287 42.68 17.71 31.84
C LYS A 287 41.19 17.48 32.09
N ASP A 288 40.33 17.62 31.09
CA ASP A 288 38.89 17.37 31.25
C ASP A 288 38.61 15.89 31.56
N ASN A 289 39.36 14.95 30.97
CA ASN A 289 39.27 13.53 31.30
C ASN A 289 39.84 13.24 32.71
N CYS A 290 41.00 13.81 33.06
CA CYS A 290 41.57 13.69 34.41
C CYS A 290 40.61 14.23 35.48
N LEU A 291 39.89 15.32 35.20
CA LEU A 291 38.84 15.83 36.08
C LEU A 291 37.67 14.84 36.18
N GLN A 292 37.12 14.37 35.06
CA GLN A 292 36.03 13.40 35.06
C GLN A 292 36.38 12.15 35.89
N PHE A 293 37.60 11.62 35.75
CA PHE A 293 38.06 10.45 36.47
C PHE A 293 38.34 10.75 37.97
N ARG A 294 38.93 11.91 38.30
CA ARG A 294 39.04 12.42 39.68
C ARG A 294 37.68 12.50 40.37
N LEU A 295 36.65 13.00 39.67
CA LEU A 295 35.28 13.06 40.20
C LEU A 295 34.75 11.65 40.49
N ILE A 296 34.98 10.66 39.63
CA ILE A 296 34.60 9.25 39.89
C ILE A 296 35.26 8.74 41.19
N CYS A 297 36.57 8.94 41.38
CA CYS A 297 37.28 8.52 42.60
C CYS A 297 36.73 9.16 43.89
N MET A 298 36.27 10.41 43.80
CA MET A 298 35.73 11.18 44.93
C MET A 298 34.25 10.86 45.22
N ASN A 299 33.53 10.39 44.20
CA ASN A 299 32.13 9.95 44.26
C ASN A 299 31.99 8.45 44.61
N ASP A 300 33.09 7.81 45.02
CA ASP A 300 33.14 6.41 45.47
C ASP A 300 32.78 6.28 46.96
N GLU A 301 32.19 5.15 47.35
CA GLU A 301 31.78 4.87 48.74
C GLU A 301 32.95 4.80 49.73
N LYS A 302 34.21 4.63 49.28
CA LYS A 302 35.42 4.75 50.14
C LYS A 302 35.84 6.20 50.39
N LYS A 303 35.22 7.19 49.74
CA LYS A 303 35.56 8.62 49.85
C LYS A 303 34.37 9.49 50.26
N LYS A 304 33.25 9.37 49.56
CA LYS A 304 32.00 10.11 49.82
C LYS A 304 32.16 11.65 49.81
N ASP A 305 33.10 12.16 49.02
CA ASP A 305 33.44 13.59 48.87
C ASP A 305 32.38 14.36 48.04
N TYR A 306 31.10 13.99 48.16
CA TYR A 306 29.99 14.40 47.27
C TYR A 306 29.86 15.92 47.13
N GLN A 307 30.08 16.68 48.21
CA GLN A 307 30.04 18.14 48.17
C GLN A 307 31.16 18.76 47.30
N LEU A 308 32.35 18.14 47.30
CA LEU A 308 33.48 18.60 46.50
C LEU A 308 33.34 18.15 45.04
N VAL A 309 32.78 16.96 44.79
CA VAL A 309 32.37 16.49 43.44
C VAL A 309 31.37 17.48 42.82
N ILE A 310 30.33 17.89 43.56
CA ILE A 310 29.36 18.88 43.10
C ILE A 310 30.06 20.20 42.74
N LYS A 311 30.89 20.74 43.65
CA LYS A 311 31.60 22.02 43.46
C LYS A 311 32.53 22.01 42.24
N GLU A 312 33.35 20.96 42.07
CA GLU A 312 34.30 20.88 40.96
C GLU A 312 33.59 20.66 39.60
N ALA A 313 32.51 19.86 39.58
CA ALA A 313 31.72 19.64 38.38
C ALA A 313 30.94 20.89 37.95
N GLU A 314 30.28 21.59 38.88
CA GLU A 314 29.52 22.81 38.59
C GLU A 314 30.42 23.95 38.11
N GLU A 315 31.60 24.15 38.71
CA GLU A 315 32.54 25.18 38.26
C GLU A 315 33.11 24.85 36.86
N TRP A 316 33.42 23.58 36.56
CA TRP A 316 33.82 23.18 35.20
C TRP A 316 32.69 23.44 34.19
N LEU A 317 31.44 23.03 34.49
CA LEU A 317 30.29 23.23 33.58
C LEU A 317 29.97 24.71 33.36
N LYS A 318 30.12 25.54 34.39
CA LYS A 318 29.98 27.00 34.36
C LYS A 318 31.03 27.67 33.47
N GLN A 319 32.30 27.25 33.56
CA GLN A 319 33.39 27.74 32.71
C GLN A 319 33.32 27.20 31.27
N ASN A 320 32.81 25.98 31.09
CA ASN A 320 32.91 25.21 29.83
C ASN A 320 31.55 24.96 29.17
N ARG A 321 30.64 25.96 29.18
CA ARG A 321 29.26 25.82 28.69
C ARG A 321 29.10 25.24 27.28
N SER A 322 30.05 25.50 26.37
CA SER A 322 30.07 24.93 25.01
C SER A 322 30.48 23.45 24.96
N ARG A 323 31.17 22.96 25.99
CA ARG A 323 31.76 21.61 26.08
C ARG A 323 30.94 20.64 26.94
N SER A 324 29.93 21.13 27.67
CA SER A 324 28.97 20.33 28.46
C SER A 324 28.26 19.23 27.66
N ARG A 325 28.03 19.43 26.36
CA ARG A 325 27.35 18.48 25.47
C ARG A 325 28.27 17.39 24.89
N THR A 326 29.59 17.47 25.11
CA THR A 326 30.56 16.43 24.69
C THR A 326 30.45 15.19 25.58
N ALA A 327 31.01 14.05 25.17
CA ALA A 327 31.02 12.82 25.99
C ALA A 327 31.64 13.02 27.39
N ILE A 328 32.65 13.89 27.50
CA ILE A 328 33.29 14.25 28.78
C ILE A 328 32.37 15.15 29.61
N GLY A 329 31.76 16.17 29.00
CA GLY A 329 30.82 17.07 29.67
C GLY A 329 29.55 16.35 30.17
N GLN A 330 29.03 15.39 29.39
CA GLN A 330 27.97 14.48 29.81
C GLN A 330 28.41 13.64 31.01
N GLY A 331 29.66 13.16 31.04
CA GLY A 331 30.23 12.40 32.15
C GLY A 331 30.43 13.20 33.44
N ILE A 332 30.91 14.44 33.33
CA ILE A 332 31.00 15.37 34.47
C ILE A 332 29.58 15.68 35.00
N THR A 333 28.59 15.85 34.11
CA THR A 333 27.19 16.06 34.50
C THR A 333 26.55 14.81 35.13
N TRP A 334 26.97 13.61 34.71
CA TRP A 334 26.54 12.35 35.32
C TRP A 334 27.10 12.16 36.73
N GLU A 335 28.39 12.44 36.94
CA GLU A 335 29.00 12.36 38.28
C GLU A 335 28.42 13.43 39.22
N LEU A 336 28.10 14.63 38.71
CA LEU A 336 27.30 15.64 39.41
C LEU A 336 25.92 15.09 39.83
N ALA A 337 25.17 14.48 38.91
CA ALA A 337 23.86 13.89 39.21
C ALA A 337 23.94 12.75 40.25
N ARG A 338 24.97 11.89 40.16
CA ARG A 338 25.27 10.86 41.17
C ARG A 338 25.56 11.46 42.54
N ALA A 339 26.42 12.46 42.62
CA ALA A 339 26.79 13.11 43.88
C ALA A 339 25.60 13.85 44.51
N GLN A 340 24.72 14.43 43.70
CA GLN A 340 23.45 15.02 44.16
C GLN A 340 22.47 13.94 44.66
N GLU A 341 22.27 12.83 43.94
CA GLU A 341 21.44 11.72 44.45
C GLU A 341 22.01 11.14 45.77
N ALA A 342 23.32 10.95 45.86
CA ALA A 342 23.99 10.42 47.05
C ALA A 342 23.88 11.39 48.25
N LEU A 343 24.12 12.69 48.03
CA LEU A 343 23.99 13.73 49.06
C LEU A 343 22.55 13.83 49.58
N ALA A 344 21.55 13.79 48.70
CA ALA A 344 20.13 13.81 49.09
C ALA A 344 19.69 12.55 49.87
N ASN A 345 20.43 11.45 49.76
CA ASN A 345 20.19 10.21 50.51
C ASN A 345 20.98 10.12 51.82
N LYS A 346 21.81 11.12 52.16
CA LYS A 346 22.61 11.12 53.39
C LYS A 346 21.68 11.27 54.60
N GLU A 347 21.87 10.41 55.60
CA GLU A 347 21.15 10.50 56.88
C GLU A 347 21.34 11.88 57.54
N GLY A 348 20.27 12.41 58.14
CA GLY A 348 20.24 13.76 58.71
C GLY A 348 20.01 14.90 57.72
N THR A 349 19.84 14.64 56.41
CA THR A 349 19.43 15.66 55.44
C THR A 349 17.96 16.03 55.65
N ASP A 350 17.64 17.33 55.74
CA ASP A 350 16.26 17.81 55.83
C ASP A 350 15.43 17.47 54.57
N LYS A 351 14.11 17.33 54.73
CA LYS A 351 13.18 16.97 53.63
C LYS A 351 13.13 18.02 52.52
N ALA A 352 13.17 19.31 52.82
CA ALA A 352 13.12 20.36 51.80
C ALA A 352 14.43 20.41 51.01
N ASP A 353 15.58 20.26 51.69
CA ASP A 353 16.89 20.16 51.03
C ASP A 353 17.03 18.85 50.23
N GLN A 354 16.55 17.73 50.76
CA GLN A 354 16.48 16.46 50.03
C GLN A 354 15.67 16.61 48.74
N GLU A 355 14.48 17.23 48.79
CA GLU A 355 13.67 17.44 47.59
C GLU A 355 14.35 18.39 46.59
N ARG A 356 14.93 19.50 47.08
CA ARG A 356 15.68 20.46 46.28
C ARG A 356 16.86 19.81 45.54
N ILE A 357 17.65 19.01 46.23
CA ILE A 357 18.82 18.32 45.65
C ILE A 357 18.37 17.19 44.70
N LEU A 358 17.30 16.45 45.02
CA LEU A 358 16.71 15.45 44.11
C LEU A 358 16.19 16.10 42.82
N ARG A 359 15.56 17.28 42.88
CA ARG A 359 15.16 18.05 41.69
C ARG A 359 16.37 18.49 40.85
N GLN A 360 17.47 18.89 41.47
CA GLN A 360 18.73 19.20 40.78
C GLN A 360 19.34 17.95 40.09
N ALA A 361 19.42 16.83 40.82
CA ALA A 361 19.86 15.55 40.28
C ALA A 361 19.00 15.11 39.08
N LEU A 362 17.67 15.30 39.15
CA LEU A 362 16.74 14.96 38.08
C LEU A 362 16.97 15.79 36.81
N VAL A 363 17.26 17.09 36.93
CA VAL A 363 17.59 17.95 35.78
C VAL A 363 18.89 17.49 35.11
N ASN A 364 19.93 17.20 35.90
CA ASN A 364 21.21 16.71 35.38
C ASN A 364 21.08 15.31 34.76
N ALA A 365 20.32 14.41 35.38
CA ALA A 365 20.01 13.10 34.83
C ALA A 365 19.23 13.19 33.51
N ARG A 366 18.21 14.07 33.41
CA ARG A 366 17.46 14.32 32.16
C ARG A 366 18.35 14.88 31.06
N PHE A 367 19.23 15.84 31.36
CA PHE A 367 20.19 16.38 30.40
C PHE A 367 21.07 15.27 29.82
N VAL A 368 21.61 14.39 30.68
CA VAL A 368 22.44 13.25 30.25
C VAL A 368 21.62 12.20 29.49
N ASN A 369 20.36 11.95 29.88
CA ASN A 369 19.47 10.97 29.23
C ASN A 369 19.11 11.32 27.78
N ALA A 370 19.05 12.61 27.46
CA ALA A 370 18.77 13.12 26.12
C ALA A 370 19.88 12.78 25.10
N PHE A 371 21.09 12.40 25.53
CA PHE A 371 22.17 11.97 24.66
C PHE A 371 22.20 10.45 24.48
N ARG A 372 22.38 9.98 23.23
CA ARG A 372 22.65 8.58 22.94
C ARG A 372 24.12 8.27 23.30
N GLY A 373 24.35 7.64 24.46
CA GLY A 373 25.70 7.35 24.96
C GLY A 373 25.68 6.46 26.21
N LYS A 374 26.86 6.13 26.75
CA LYS A 374 27.04 5.16 27.86
C LYS A 374 26.23 5.45 29.13
N TYR A 375 25.81 6.70 29.32
CA TYR A 375 25.04 7.13 30.48
C TYR A 375 23.51 7.04 30.30
N ARG A 376 23.00 6.70 29.12
CA ARG A 376 21.56 6.77 28.81
C ARG A 376 20.72 5.86 29.71
N ASP A 377 21.04 4.58 29.80
CA ASP A 377 20.16 3.65 30.51
C ASP A 377 20.32 3.75 32.04
N VAL A 378 21.54 4.04 32.53
CA VAL A 378 21.78 4.35 33.96
C VAL A 378 21.12 5.66 34.41
N SER A 379 21.07 6.69 33.55
CA SER A 379 20.32 7.92 33.83
C SER A 379 18.80 7.71 33.78
N ARG A 380 18.28 6.82 32.92
CA ARG A 380 16.85 6.44 32.94
C ARG A 380 16.48 5.76 34.26
N LEU A 381 17.34 4.86 34.75
CA LEU A 381 17.15 4.20 36.05
C LEU A 381 17.25 5.19 37.22
N MET A 382 18.19 6.14 37.17
CA MET A 382 18.27 7.24 38.14
C MET A 382 17.01 8.13 38.12
N MET A 383 16.54 8.54 36.94
CA MET A 383 15.28 9.29 36.79
C MET A 383 14.11 8.52 37.41
N GLY A 384 14.02 7.19 37.21
CA GLY A 384 13.03 6.33 37.86
C GLY A 384 13.12 6.35 39.39
N ARG A 385 14.31 6.16 39.97
CA ARG A 385 14.53 6.23 41.43
C ARG A 385 14.15 7.59 42.02
N ILE A 386 14.58 8.67 41.37
CA ILE A 386 14.31 10.04 41.82
C ILE A 386 12.82 10.36 41.69
N ASN A 387 12.19 10.05 40.55
CA ASN A 387 10.75 10.22 40.35
C ASN A 387 9.95 9.44 41.40
N ALA A 388 10.31 8.20 41.73
CA ALA A 388 9.62 7.41 42.76
C ALA A 388 9.75 8.01 44.18
N LYS A 389 10.90 8.60 44.51
CA LYS A 389 11.11 9.33 45.78
C LYS A 389 10.30 10.63 45.81
N LEU A 390 10.27 11.38 44.71
CA LEU A 390 9.49 12.62 44.60
C LEU A 390 7.97 12.34 44.56
N GLN A 391 7.51 11.29 43.90
CA GLN A 391 6.08 10.91 43.82
C GLN A 391 5.51 10.48 45.17
N LYS A 392 6.31 9.85 46.05
CA LYS A 392 5.91 9.61 47.45
C LYS A 392 5.63 10.91 48.23
N ASN A 393 6.09 12.05 47.72
CA ASN A 393 5.93 13.38 48.34
C ASN A 393 5.02 14.32 47.52
N ALA A 394 4.57 13.94 46.31
CA ALA A 394 3.98 14.87 45.33
C ALA A 394 2.61 14.40 44.77
N GLY A 395 1.53 14.75 45.47
CA GLY A 395 0.15 14.53 45.02
C GLY A 395 -0.40 15.66 44.12
N GLY A 396 0.23 15.93 42.98
CA GLY A 396 -0.15 17.03 42.08
C GLY A 396 0.21 16.80 40.60
N ASP A 397 -0.39 17.62 39.73
CA ASP A 397 -0.27 17.46 38.27
C ASP A 397 1.14 17.80 37.72
N PRO A 398 1.60 17.12 36.66
CA PRO A 398 2.83 17.48 35.95
C PRO A 398 2.82 18.93 35.45
N GLN A 399 3.95 19.63 35.60
CA GLN A 399 4.11 21.04 35.21
C GLN A 399 4.98 21.26 33.96
N ASP A 400 5.60 20.19 33.43
CA ASP A 400 6.40 20.22 32.20
C ASP A 400 6.12 19.00 31.30
N PHE A 401 6.33 19.17 29.99
CA PHE A 401 6.16 18.13 28.98
C PHE A 401 6.88 16.83 29.34
N ALA A 402 8.17 16.90 29.72
CA ALA A 402 9.00 15.72 29.93
C ALA A 402 8.54 14.89 31.15
N THR A 403 8.08 15.54 32.24
CA THR A 403 7.45 14.86 33.37
C THR A 403 6.15 14.17 32.96
N ALA A 404 5.28 14.87 32.23
CA ALA A 404 3.98 14.33 31.81
C ALA A 404 4.13 13.16 30.82
N TYR A 405 4.99 13.31 29.82
CA TYR A 405 5.30 12.30 28.81
C TYR A 405 5.97 11.05 29.41
N GLY A 406 6.95 11.23 30.30
CA GLY A 406 7.58 10.11 31.01
C GLY A 406 6.58 9.32 31.85
N LEU A 407 5.71 10.00 32.60
CA LEU A 407 4.63 9.36 33.35
C LEU A 407 3.64 8.64 32.42
N GLY A 408 3.29 9.23 31.27
CA GLY A 408 2.47 8.61 30.25
C GLY A 408 3.07 7.31 29.67
N GLN A 409 4.39 7.28 29.42
CA GLN A 409 5.09 6.07 28.99
C GLN A 409 5.06 4.96 30.03
N ASP A 410 5.34 5.28 31.30
CA ASP A 410 5.38 4.26 32.36
C ASP A 410 3.98 3.69 32.66
N ARG A 411 2.94 4.53 32.55
CA ARG A 411 1.54 4.07 32.62
C ARG A 411 1.12 3.22 31.42
N HIS A 412 1.57 3.56 30.21
CA HIS A 412 1.32 2.72 29.04
C HIS A 412 1.92 1.31 29.22
N LYS A 413 3.14 1.18 29.77
CA LYS A 413 3.75 -0.13 30.08
C LYS A 413 2.92 -0.94 31.08
N GLN A 414 2.48 -0.31 32.17
CA GLN A 414 1.65 -0.95 33.22
C GLN A 414 0.25 -1.35 32.73
N THR A 415 -0.24 -0.77 31.62
CA THR A 415 -1.53 -1.14 31.02
C THR A 415 -1.59 -2.63 30.65
N GLN A 416 -0.49 -3.24 30.20
CA GLN A 416 -0.49 -4.66 29.85
C GLN A 416 -0.75 -5.54 31.08
N THR A 417 -0.11 -5.27 32.21
CA THR A 417 -0.32 -6.02 33.47
C THR A 417 -1.78 -5.98 33.93
N LEU A 418 -2.49 -4.87 33.70
CA LEU A 418 -3.93 -4.75 34.01
C LEU A 418 -4.82 -5.49 33.00
N LYS A 419 -4.42 -5.58 31.72
CA LYS A 419 -5.06 -6.46 30.73
C LYS A 419 -4.87 -7.93 31.07
N ASP A 420 -3.67 -8.33 31.48
CA ASP A 420 -3.35 -9.70 31.88
C ASP A 420 -4.17 -10.10 33.13
N LYS A 421 -4.30 -9.18 34.10
CA LYS A 421 -5.17 -9.31 35.28
C LYS A 421 -6.64 -9.50 34.90
N LEU A 422 -7.14 -8.75 33.92
CA LEU A 422 -8.51 -8.87 33.38
C LEU A 422 -8.71 -10.21 32.64
N ALA A 423 -7.74 -10.66 31.86
CA ALA A 423 -7.79 -11.94 31.15
C ALA A 423 -7.76 -13.14 32.12
N ALA A 424 -6.96 -13.05 33.19
CA ALA A 424 -6.84 -14.08 34.21
C ALA A 424 -8.02 -14.15 35.20
N ALA A 425 -8.88 -13.12 35.26
CA ALA A 425 -10.03 -13.06 36.15
C ALA A 425 -11.05 -14.16 35.80
N LYS A 426 -11.39 -15.03 36.76
CA LYS A 426 -12.22 -16.22 36.51
C LYS A 426 -13.73 -15.97 36.62
N SER A 427 -14.18 -15.15 37.58
CA SER A 427 -15.61 -14.84 37.74
C SER A 427 -16.05 -13.61 36.93
N ALA A 428 -17.35 -13.50 36.66
CA ALA A 428 -17.92 -12.31 36.02
C ALA A 428 -17.78 -11.04 36.89
N ALA A 429 -17.81 -11.18 38.22
CA ALA A 429 -17.61 -10.07 39.15
C ALA A 429 -16.15 -9.57 39.13
N ASP A 430 -15.18 -10.50 39.13
CA ASP A 430 -13.75 -10.15 39.05
C ASP A 430 -13.41 -9.52 37.70
N LYS A 431 -13.96 -10.05 36.59
CA LYS A 431 -13.82 -9.43 35.26
C LYS A 431 -14.39 -8.01 35.24
N LYS A 432 -15.59 -7.79 35.81
CA LYS A 432 -16.17 -6.44 35.91
C LYS A 432 -15.29 -5.50 36.76
N LYS A 433 -14.74 -5.97 37.88
CA LYS A 433 -13.86 -5.19 38.76
C LYS A 433 -12.54 -4.84 38.07
N ALA A 434 -11.87 -5.81 37.44
CA ALA A 434 -10.64 -5.60 36.68
C ALA A 434 -10.85 -4.71 35.45
N GLN A 435 -12.01 -4.80 34.79
CA GLN A 435 -12.37 -3.90 33.69
C GLN A 435 -12.55 -2.46 34.18
N VAL A 436 -13.22 -2.23 35.31
CA VAL A 436 -13.35 -0.88 35.89
C VAL A 436 -11.98 -0.32 36.28
N GLU A 437 -11.14 -1.12 36.93
CA GLU A 437 -9.77 -0.77 37.31
C GLU A 437 -8.92 -0.39 36.08
N LEU A 438 -8.94 -1.22 35.02
CA LEU A 438 -8.28 -0.94 33.75
C LEU A 438 -8.83 0.36 33.11
N THR A 439 -10.14 0.54 33.03
CA THR A 439 -10.75 1.72 32.43
C THR A 439 -10.36 3.00 33.18
N GLN A 440 -10.47 3.02 34.51
CA GLN A 440 -10.04 4.15 35.35
C GLN A 440 -8.55 4.44 35.17
N TYR A 441 -7.72 3.40 35.13
CA TYR A 441 -6.29 3.53 34.91
C TYR A 441 -5.97 4.13 33.53
N MET A 442 -6.70 3.73 32.49
CA MET A 442 -6.49 4.22 31.12
C MET A 442 -7.06 5.63 30.92
N GLU A 443 -8.15 6.02 31.57
CA GLU A 443 -8.64 7.41 31.58
C GLU A 443 -7.61 8.37 32.18
N GLU A 444 -7.02 8.03 33.33
CA GLU A 444 -5.97 8.84 33.94
C GLU A 444 -4.69 8.87 33.06
N THR A 445 -4.40 7.78 32.36
CA THR A 445 -3.30 7.74 31.37
C THR A 445 -3.59 8.68 30.19
N ALA A 446 -4.83 8.73 29.70
CA ALA A 446 -5.25 9.68 28.67
C ALA A 446 -5.18 11.13 29.17
N ARG A 447 -5.56 11.39 30.44
CA ARG A 447 -5.47 12.72 31.07
C ARG A 447 -4.01 13.20 31.14
N ILE A 448 -3.10 12.36 31.61
CA ILE A 448 -1.67 12.67 31.71
C ILE A 448 -1.04 12.90 30.32
N LEU A 449 -1.38 12.10 29.32
CA LEU A 449 -0.91 12.30 27.95
C LEU A 449 -1.50 13.57 27.31
N ARG A 450 -2.77 13.90 27.57
CA ARG A 450 -3.36 15.21 27.18
C ARG A 450 -2.65 16.38 27.85
N ILE A 451 -2.25 16.24 29.12
CA ILE A 451 -1.44 17.25 29.84
C ILE A 451 -0.06 17.39 29.18
N ALA A 452 0.60 16.30 28.80
CA ALA A 452 1.85 16.37 28.04
C ALA A 452 1.67 17.16 26.73
N LEU A 453 0.66 16.82 25.91
CA LEU A 453 0.38 17.54 24.66
C LEU A 453 0.04 19.03 24.87
N LYS A 454 -0.57 19.40 26.01
CA LYS A 454 -0.87 20.79 26.38
C LYS A 454 0.36 21.57 26.86
N LEU A 455 1.35 20.89 27.45
CA LEU A 455 2.59 21.46 27.96
C LEU A 455 3.74 21.47 26.93
N ALA A 456 3.49 21.00 25.71
CA ALA A 456 4.45 21.05 24.61
C ALA A 456 4.65 22.50 24.12
N ASP A 457 5.89 22.83 23.78
CA ASP A 457 6.31 24.15 23.29
C ASP A 457 7.14 24.05 21.99
N SER A 458 7.55 25.19 21.45
CA SER A 458 8.42 25.31 20.26
C SER A 458 9.81 24.63 20.36
N LYS A 459 10.20 24.09 21.52
CA LYS A 459 11.47 23.41 21.77
C LYS A 459 11.31 21.92 22.07
N THR A 460 10.06 21.46 22.19
CA THR A 460 9.72 20.06 22.44
C THR A 460 10.07 19.23 21.21
N ASP A 461 10.70 18.06 21.41
CA ASP A 461 11.13 17.20 20.31
C ASP A 461 9.89 16.70 19.52
N PRO A 462 9.80 16.95 18.20
CA PRO A 462 8.68 16.48 17.39
C PRO A 462 8.43 14.98 17.47
N LYS A 463 9.48 14.17 17.65
CA LYS A 463 9.38 12.70 17.77
C LYS A 463 8.84 12.28 19.14
N GLU A 464 9.18 12.99 20.21
CA GLU A 464 8.56 12.75 21.52
C GLU A 464 7.10 13.22 21.55
N LEU A 465 6.79 14.30 20.84
CA LEU A 465 5.43 14.81 20.70
C LEU A 465 4.53 13.86 19.89
N ASP A 466 5.00 13.35 18.74
CA ASP A 466 4.26 12.34 17.97
C ASP A 466 4.17 11.00 18.72
N HIS A 467 5.19 10.62 19.50
CA HIS A 467 5.08 9.44 20.37
C HIS A 467 4.03 9.65 21.48
N ALA A 468 3.95 10.83 22.09
CA ALA A 468 2.89 11.15 23.06
C ALA A 468 1.49 11.09 22.43
N ARG A 469 1.33 11.54 21.18
CA ARG A 469 0.10 11.36 20.40
C ARG A 469 -0.19 9.88 20.12
N PHE A 470 0.82 9.09 19.75
CA PHE A 470 0.68 7.66 19.46
C PHE A 470 0.19 6.89 20.69
N LEU A 471 0.85 7.09 21.84
CA LEU A 471 0.45 6.51 23.12
C LEU A 471 -0.99 6.89 23.49
N LEU A 472 -1.40 8.15 23.25
CA LEU A 472 -2.76 8.62 23.51
C LEU A 472 -3.79 7.95 22.58
N SER A 473 -3.48 7.81 21.29
CA SER A 473 -4.35 7.11 20.33
C SER A 473 -4.53 5.63 20.69
N TYR A 474 -3.46 4.95 21.14
CA TYR A 474 -3.55 3.59 21.67
C TYR A 474 -4.44 3.55 22.93
N THR A 475 -4.29 4.52 23.85
CA THR A 475 -5.14 4.59 25.03
C THR A 475 -6.62 4.78 24.65
N TYR A 476 -6.93 5.61 23.63
CA TYR A 476 -8.29 5.77 23.11
C TYR A 476 -8.86 4.47 22.51
N TYR A 477 -8.10 3.71 21.71
CA TYR A 477 -8.54 2.42 21.14
C TYR A 477 -9.02 1.44 22.21
N ASN A 478 -8.32 1.39 23.34
CA ASN A 478 -8.63 0.50 24.46
C ASN A 478 -9.74 1.06 25.37
N LEU A 479 -9.93 2.38 25.41
CA LEU A 479 -11.11 3.04 25.98
C LEU A 479 -12.34 3.02 25.05
N ARG A 480 -12.24 2.36 23.88
CA ARG A 480 -13.29 2.29 22.85
C ARG A 480 -13.71 3.65 22.28
N ARG A 481 -12.79 4.62 22.32
CA ARG A 481 -12.88 5.95 21.69
C ARG A 481 -12.37 5.86 20.25
N SER A 482 -13.15 5.19 19.42
CA SER A 482 -12.73 4.69 18.11
C SER A 482 -12.32 5.81 17.15
N TYR A 483 -13.10 6.90 17.09
CA TYR A 483 -12.80 8.04 16.23
C TYR A 483 -11.64 8.89 16.75
N GLU A 484 -11.55 9.15 18.06
CA GLU A 484 -10.42 9.92 18.62
C GLU A 484 -9.11 9.15 18.53
N CYS A 485 -9.15 7.81 18.60
CA CYS A 485 -8.03 6.96 18.21
C CYS A 485 -7.68 7.17 16.73
N ALA A 486 -8.65 6.94 15.84
CA ALA A 486 -8.41 6.86 14.40
C ALA A 486 -7.87 8.17 13.82
N ILE A 487 -8.50 9.30 14.14
CA ILE A 487 -8.11 10.64 13.66
C ILE A 487 -6.71 11.02 14.17
N LEU A 488 -6.40 10.74 15.44
CA LEU A 488 -5.08 11.06 16.02
C LEU A 488 -3.98 10.17 15.45
N ALA A 489 -4.27 8.90 15.19
CA ALA A 489 -3.33 7.97 14.58
C ALA A 489 -3.15 8.25 13.06
N GLU A 490 -4.19 8.68 12.35
CA GLU A 490 -4.10 9.15 10.96
C GLU A 490 -3.28 10.44 10.84
N PHE A 491 -3.36 11.35 11.82
CA PHE A 491 -2.50 12.53 11.86
C PHE A 491 -1.01 12.15 11.91
N ILE A 492 -0.63 11.23 12.81
CA ILE A 492 0.77 10.78 12.98
C ILE A 492 1.24 9.99 11.74
N SER A 493 0.37 9.20 11.12
CA SER A 493 0.74 8.41 9.94
C SER A 493 1.13 9.25 8.72
N LYS A 494 0.77 10.54 8.71
CA LYS A 494 1.11 11.52 7.68
C LYS A 494 2.44 12.23 7.92
N SER A 495 3.07 12.08 9.08
CA SER A 495 4.42 12.57 9.37
C SER A 495 5.50 11.91 8.48
N ASP A 496 6.72 12.47 8.50
CA ASP A 496 7.88 11.98 7.75
C ASP A 496 8.49 10.74 8.44
N ASP A 497 8.62 9.65 7.68
CA ASP A 497 9.16 8.37 8.13
C ASP A 497 10.64 8.47 8.51
N LYS A 498 11.39 9.44 7.97
CA LYS A 498 12.78 9.70 8.38
C LYS A 498 12.88 10.27 9.80
N ILE A 499 11.85 11.00 10.23
CA ILE A 499 11.77 11.58 11.57
C ILE A 499 11.24 10.54 12.55
N ASN A 500 10.12 9.89 12.22
CA ASN A 500 9.40 9.02 13.14
C ASN A 500 9.84 7.54 13.10
N GLY A 501 10.40 7.06 12.00
CA GLY A 501 10.69 5.64 11.77
C GLY A 501 9.40 4.84 11.52
N GLY A 502 9.39 3.55 11.88
CA GLY A 502 8.22 2.67 11.69
C GLY A 502 6.92 3.12 12.39
N MET A 503 6.99 4.10 13.30
CA MET A 503 5.84 4.64 14.03
C MET A 503 4.75 5.20 13.11
N SER A 504 5.07 5.74 11.94
CA SER A 504 4.05 6.19 10.98
C SER A 504 3.17 5.04 10.48
N LEU A 505 3.78 3.86 10.25
CA LEU A 505 3.10 2.63 9.84
C LEU A 505 2.40 1.95 11.03
N ASP A 506 2.92 2.09 12.27
CA ASP A 506 2.19 1.70 13.49
C ASP A 506 0.92 2.55 13.66
N ALA A 507 1.04 3.86 13.48
CA ALA A 507 -0.08 4.79 13.58
C ALA A 507 -1.09 4.59 12.44
N ALA A 508 -0.65 4.34 11.20
CA ALA A 508 -1.55 4.03 10.10
C ALA A 508 -2.40 2.78 10.37
N TYR A 509 -1.77 1.74 10.91
CA TYR A 509 -2.46 0.48 11.22
C TYR A 509 -3.36 0.59 12.46
N LEU A 510 -2.97 1.40 13.45
CA LEU A 510 -3.81 1.75 14.58
C LEU A 510 -5.02 2.62 14.17
N ALA A 511 -4.85 3.50 13.17
CA ALA A 511 -5.96 4.25 12.58
C ALA A 511 -6.96 3.34 11.86
N LEU A 512 -6.47 2.39 11.05
CA LEU A 512 -7.30 1.34 10.46
C LEU A 512 -8.04 0.51 11.53
N ALA A 513 -7.37 0.13 12.61
CA ALA A 513 -8.00 -0.58 13.73
C ALA A 513 -9.07 0.28 14.44
N GLY A 514 -8.85 1.59 14.58
CA GLY A 514 -9.84 2.54 15.12
C GLY A 514 -11.07 2.68 14.22
N TYR A 515 -10.90 2.86 12.91
CA TYR A 515 -12.01 2.91 11.96
C TYR A 515 -12.74 1.57 11.83
N LEU A 516 -12.04 0.43 11.92
CA LEU A 516 -12.68 -0.89 11.97
C LEU A 516 -13.46 -1.11 13.28
N GLN A 517 -13.00 -0.56 14.41
CA GLN A 517 -13.76 -0.56 15.67
C GLN A 517 -15.03 0.27 15.50
N ALA A 518 -14.94 1.49 14.94
CA ALA A 518 -16.09 2.34 14.63
C ALA A 518 -17.09 1.66 13.69
N TYR A 519 -16.65 1.11 12.54
CA TYR A 519 -17.47 0.36 11.59
C TYR A 519 -18.30 -0.76 12.26
N ASN A 520 -17.70 -1.51 13.18
CA ASN A 520 -18.38 -2.60 13.85
C ASN A 520 -19.45 -2.11 14.84
N ASP A 521 -19.25 -0.93 15.44
CA ASP A 521 -20.15 -0.27 16.38
C ASP A 521 -21.25 0.55 15.69
N SER A 522 -20.97 1.09 14.51
CA SER A 522 -21.89 1.89 13.72
C SER A 522 -23.13 1.10 13.29
N PRO A 523 -24.35 1.69 13.40
CA PRO A 523 -25.55 1.21 12.71
C PRO A 523 -25.30 1.03 11.20
N LYS A 524 -25.93 0.02 10.57
CA LYS A 524 -25.65 -0.36 9.17
C LYS A 524 -25.72 0.80 8.17
N ASN A 525 -26.63 1.75 8.38
CA ASN A 525 -26.85 2.91 7.53
C ASN A 525 -25.77 4.03 7.67
N LEU A 526 -24.89 3.96 8.66
CA LEU A 526 -23.79 4.92 8.86
C LEU A 526 -22.42 4.39 8.42
N ARG A 527 -22.28 3.06 8.29
CA ARG A 527 -21.03 2.35 7.97
C ARG A 527 -20.37 2.75 6.64
N TYR A 528 -21.07 3.45 5.75
CA TYR A 528 -20.47 3.94 4.51
C TYR A 528 -19.38 4.99 4.77
N VAL A 529 -19.51 5.80 5.83
CA VAL A 529 -18.50 6.79 6.24
C VAL A 529 -17.27 6.08 6.79
N ASP A 530 -17.47 5.08 7.67
CA ASP A 530 -16.39 4.25 8.20
C ASP A 530 -15.64 3.51 7.07
N ASN A 531 -16.35 2.98 6.08
CA ASN A 531 -15.76 2.35 4.90
C ASN A 531 -14.88 3.32 4.10
N GLN A 532 -15.31 4.57 3.89
CA GLN A 532 -14.50 5.59 3.19
C GLN A 532 -13.20 5.91 3.94
N HIS A 533 -13.25 6.01 5.28
CA HIS A 533 -12.06 6.20 6.10
C HIS A 533 -11.13 4.98 6.09
N MET A 534 -11.67 3.76 6.18
CA MET A 534 -10.89 2.53 6.05
C MET A 534 -10.26 2.37 4.66
N GLU A 535 -10.98 2.71 3.59
CA GLU A 535 -10.46 2.74 2.22
C GLU A 535 -9.30 3.74 2.08
N ALA A 536 -9.46 4.96 2.61
CA ALA A 536 -8.42 6.00 2.55
C ALA A 536 -7.14 5.56 3.30
N ILE A 537 -7.24 5.05 4.53
CA ILE A 537 -6.05 4.65 5.30
C ILE A 537 -5.42 3.36 4.74
N CYS A 538 -6.20 2.40 4.25
CA CYS A 538 -5.65 1.23 3.57
C CYS A 538 -4.89 1.61 2.30
N ASN A 539 -5.42 2.53 1.48
CA ASN A 539 -4.73 3.07 0.31
C ASN A 539 -3.45 3.84 0.69
N GLN A 540 -3.44 4.57 1.82
CA GLN A 540 -2.21 5.18 2.34
C GLN A 540 -1.17 4.10 2.75
N ILE A 541 -1.60 3.01 3.40
CA ILE A 541 -0.70 1.93 3.83
C ILE A 541 -0.10 1.21 2.62
N THR A 542 -0.92 0.82 1.64
CA THR A 542 -0.48 0.08 0.45
C THR A 542 0.38 0.91 -0.49
N SER A 543 0.22 2.24 -0.51
CA SER A 543 1.05 3.14 -1.33
C SER A 543 2.36 3.58 -0.66
N ARG A 544 2.37 3.87 0.65
CA ARG A 544 3.60 4.29 1.36
C ARG A 544 4.51 3.12 1.76
N TRP A 545 3.94 1.97 2.11
CA TRP A 545 4.69 0.82 2.65
C TRP A 545 4.29 -0.51 1.96
N PRO A 546 4.35 -0.60 0.61
CA PRO A 546 3.80 -1.69 -0.19
C PRO A 546 4.33 -3.09 0.16
N GLU A 547 5.59 -3.19 0.59
CA GLU A 547 6.26 -4.45 0.95
C GLU A 547 6.02 -4.88 2.41
N SER A 548 5.31 -4.07 3.21
CA SER A 548 5.05 -4.39 4.61
C SER A 548 3.97 -5.47 4.77
N GLY A 549 4.07 -6.30 5.81
CA GLY A 549 3.03 -7.28 6.14
C GLY A 549 1.65 -6.64 6.34
N ARG A 550 1.61 -5.42 6.90
CA ARG A 550 0.39 -4.62 7.10
C ARG A 550 -0.21 -4.09 5.80
N ALA A 551 0.57 -3.92 4.73
CA ALA A 551 0.01 -3.67 3.40
C ALA A 551 -0.72 -4.91 2.84
N ASN A 552 -0.35 -6.13 3.26
CA ASN A 552 -1.13 -7.33 2.92
C ASN A 552 -2.44 -7.38 3.70
N ASP A 553 -2.43 -7.05 4.99
CA ASP A 553 -3.67 -6.88 5.77
C ASP A 553 -4.57 -5.78 5.17
N ALA A 554 -4.01 -4.65 4.76
CA ALA A 554 -4.74 -3.57 4.08
C ALA A 554 -5.31 -3.99 2.71
N ARG A 555 -4.58 -4.78 1.91
CA ARG A 555 -5.08 -5.39 0.66
C ARG A 555 -6.28 -6.31 0.92
N ILE A 556 -6.25 -7.12 1.99
CA ILE A 556 -7.39 -7.95 2.41
C ILE A 556 -8.59 -7.07 2.81
N GLN A 557 -8.38 -6.01 3.60
CA GLN A 557 -9.50 -5.16 4.02
C GLN A 557 -10.11 -4.34 2.88
N LEU A 558 -9.31 -3.83 1.93
CA LEU A 558 -9.83 -3.23 0.70
C LEU A 558 -10.69 -4.25 -0.08
N GLY A 559 -10.21 -5.49 -0.24
CA GLY A 559 -10.98 -6.57 -0.83
C GLY A 559 -12.33 -6.81 -0.13
N ASN A 560 -12.34 -6.80 1.21
CA ASN A 560 -13.57 -6.94 2.00
C ASN A 560 -14.53 -5.74 1.82
N ILE A 561 -14.01 -4.51 1.80
CA ILE A 561 -14.80 -3.28 1.63
C ILE A 561 -15.50 -3.26 0.27
N TYR A 562 -14.77 -3.50 -0.83
CA TYR A 562 -15.37 -3.56 -2.17
C TYR A 562 -16.34 -4.75 -2.33
N SER A 563 -16.08 -5.88 -1.67
CA SER A 563 -17.04 -7.00 -1.62
C SER A 563 -18.34 -6.61 -0.90
N SER A 564 -18.24 -5.82 0.18
CA SER A 564 -19.40 -5.37 0.97
C SER A 564 -20.22 -4.25 0.32
N THR A 565 -19.68 -3.63 -0.74
CA THR A 565 -20.29 -2.50 -1.46
C THR A 565 -20.66 -2.87 -2.90
N GLU A 566 -20.85 -4.16 -3.17
CA GLU A 566 -21.29 -4.71 -4.48
C GLU A 566 -20.33 -4.41 -5.64
N ARG A 567 -19.02 -4.28 -5.35
CA ARG A 567 -17.95 -4.02 -6.32
C ARG A 567 -16.95 -5.20 -6.40
N PRO A 568 -17.40 -6.38 -6.86
CA PRO A 568 -16.61 -7.61 -6.79
C PRO A 568 -15.35 -7.59 -7.69
N ALA A 569 -15.34 -6.82 -8.77
CA ALA A 569 -14.18 -6.74 -9.66
C ALA A 569 -13.01 -5.97 -9.00
N GLU A 570 -13.30 -4.88 -8.29
CA GLU A 570 -12.34 -4.14 -7.49
C GLU A 570 -11.88 -4.95 -6.27
N ALA A 571 -12.80 -5.67 -5.61
CA ALA A 571 -12.45 -6.59 -4.53
C ALA A 571 -11.43 -7.64 -4.98
N ALA A 572 -11.70 -8.28 -6.13
CA ALA A 572 -10.83 -9.30 -6.71
C ALA A 572 -9.44 -8.77 -7.05
N LYS A 573 -9.34 -7.53 -7.57
CA LYS A 573 -8.06 -6.85 -7.83
C LYS A 573 -7.24 -6.68 -6.55
N TRP A 574 -7.84 -6.30 -5.42
CA TRP A 574 -7.13 -6.13 -4.16
C TRP A 574 -6.69 -7.45 -3.53
N PHE A 575 -7.56 -8.47 -3.52
CA PHE A 575 -7.18 -9.82 -3.09
C PHE A 575 -6.07 -10.42 -3.96
N SER A 576 -6.10 -10.19 -5.28
CA SER A 576 -5.08 -10.71 -6.22
C SER A 576 -3.67 -10.10 -6.04
N GLN A 577 -3.54 -8.96 -5.36
CA GLN A 577 -2.28 -8.27 -5.08
C GLN A 577 -1.56 -8.76 -3.81
N VAL A 578 -2.16 -9.67 -3.03
CA VAL A 578 -1.47 -10.29 -1.89
C VAL A 578 -0.35 -11.20 -2.43
N PRO A 579 0.91 -11.04 -1.99
CA PRO A 579 2.05 -11.77 -2.54
C PRO A 579 2.13 -13.22 -2.00
N PRO A 580 2.76 -14.16 -2.73
CA PRO A 580 2.91 -15.56 -2.30
C PRO A 580 3.65 -15.78 -0.98
N THR A 581 4.36 -14.77 -0.48
CA THR A 581 5.09 -14.77 0.81
C THR A 581 4.20 -14.42 2.00
N ALA A 582 2.98 -13.92 1.78
CA ALA A 582 2.06 -13.52 2.85
C ALA A 582 1.29 -14.74 3.41
N PRO A 583 1.15 -14.89 4.74
CA PRO A 583 0.33 -15.95 5.34
C PRO A 583 -1.12 -16.01 4.84
N GLN A 584 -1.68 -14.85 4.46
CA GLN A 584 -3.04 -14.69 3.93
C GLN A 584 -3.19 -15.14 2.46
N TYR A 585 -2.10 -15.48 1.76
CA TYR A 585 -2.11 -15.67 0.30
C TYR A 585 -3.14 -16.70 -0.19
N THR A 586 -3.19 -17.89 0.41
CA THR A 586 -4.10 -18.98 0.00
C THR A 586 -5.58 -18.56 0.04
N ASP A 587 -5.98 -17.88 1.12
CA ASP A 587 -7.32 -17.32 1.30
C ASP A 587 -7.58 -16.17 0.31
N ALA A 588 -6.61 -15.27 0.13
CA ALA A 588 -6.69 -14.18 -0.84
C ALA A 588 -6.90 -14.68 -2.28
N GLN A 589 -6.22 -15.76 -2.69
CA GLN A 589 -6.41 -16.35 -4.02
C GLN A 589 -7.81 -16.97 -4.19
N ILE A 590 -8.36 -17.62 -3.15
CA ILE A 590 -9.76 -18.09 -3.17
C ILE A 590 -10.73 -16.92 -3.30
N ARG A 591 -10.59 -15.87 -2.47
CA ARG A 591 -11.45 -14.67 -2.51
C ARG A 591 -11.36 -13.94 -3.85
N ALA A 592 -10.16 -13.78 -4.41
CA ALA A 592 -9.96 -13.19 -5.73
C ALA A 592 -10.69 -13.99 -6.82
N GLY A 593 -10.55 -15.32 -6.78
CA GLY A 593 -11.20 -16.23 -7.73
C GLY A 593 -12.73 -16.16 -7.67
N GLN A 594 -13.30 -16.23 -6.46
CA GLN A 594 -14.74 -16.09 -6.24
C GLN A 594 -15.27 -14.71 -6.64
N ALA A 595 -14.53 -13.63 -6.32
CA ALA A 595 -14.97 -12.27 -6.63
C ALA A 595 -14.91 -11.96 -8.14
N TYR A 596 -13.88 -12.42 -8.87
CA TYR A 596 -13.90 -12.38 -10.33
C TYR A 596 -15.04 -13.23 -10.92
N TRP A 597 -15.33 -14.39 -10.34
CA TRP A 597 -16.44 -15.24 -10.80
C TRP A 597 -17.81 -14.57 -10.61
N ASN A 598 -18.05 -13.96 -9.44
CA ASN A 598 -19.27 -13.19 -9.17
C ASN A 598 -19.41 -11.98 -10.10
N SER A 599 -18.28 -11.34 -10.46
CA SER A 599 -18.25 -10.24 -11.44
C SER A 599 -18.69 -10.72 -12.83
N TYR A 600 -18.21 -11.89 -13.27
CA TYR A 600 -18.64 -12.52 -14.52
C TYR A 600 -20.13 -12.90 -14.49
N LEU A 601 -20.61 -13.57 -13.45
CA LEU A 601 -22.02 -13.95 -13.33
C LEU A 601 -22.96 -12.72 -13.36
N THR A 602 -22.60 -11.65 -12.66
CA THR A 602 -23.36 -10.38 -12.64
C THR A 602 -23.32 -9.65 -13.98
N ALA A 603 -22.25 -9.81 -14.76
CA ALA A 603 -22.16 -9.30 -16.12
C ALA A 603 -23.01 -10.10 -17.11
N MET A 604 -23.08 -11.42 -16.95
CA MET A 604 -23.85 -12.31 -17.84
C MET A 604 -25.35 -12.38 -17.52
N SER A 605 -25.78 -12.07 -16.29
CA SER A 605 -27.21 -12.02 -15.93
C SER A 605 -27.92 -10.75 -16.43
N ARG A 606 -27.17 -9.69 -16.72
CA ARG A 606 -27.70 -8.47 -17.33
C ARG A 606 -27.94 -8.70 -18.82
N ARG A 607 -29.21 -8.79 -19.23
CA ARG A 607 -29.68 -8.84 -20.64
C ARG A 607 -29.45 -7.53 -21.42
N SER A 608 -28.27 -6.95 -21.27
CA SER A 608 -27.78 -5.78 -22.00
C SER A 608 -27.15 -6.22 -23.31
N GLU A 609 -27.41 -5.48 -24.40
CA GLU A 609 -26.79 -5.70 -25.71
C GLU A 609 -25.25 -5.58 -25.67
N ALA A 610 -24.71 -4.90 -24.66
CA ALA A 610 -23.29 -4.80 -24.39
C ALA A 610 -22.93 -5.61 -23.14
N THR A 611 -22.43 -6.84 -23.34
CA THR A 611 -21.63 -7.54 -22.33
C THR A 611 -20.33 -6.75 -22.09
N PRO A 612 -19.90 -6.49 -20.85
CA PRO A 612 -18.63 -5.83 -20.56
C PRO A 612 -17.44 -6.54 -21.23
N GLU A 613 -16.54 -5.79 -21.88
CA GLU A 613 -15.37 -6.34 -22.59
C GLU A 613 -14.48 -7.19 -21.66
N SER A 614 -14.33 -6.77 -20.41
CA SER A 614 -13.62 -7.52 -19.36
C SER A 614 -14.31 -8.79 -18.85
N ALA A 615 -15.54 -9.13 -19.26
CA ALA A 615 -16.22 -10.32 -18.74
C ALA A 615 -15.42 -11.62 -19.03
N LYS A 616 -14.87 -11.75 -20.25
CA LYS A 616 -14.00 -12.89 -20.62
C LYS A 616 -12.70 -12.91 -19.79
N GLU A 617 -12.14 -11.74 -19.49
CA GLU A 617 -10.96 -11.59 -18.64
C GLU A 617 -11.27 -12.03 -17.20
N TRP A 618 -12.41 -11.62 -16.62
CA TRP A 618 -12.83 -12.04 -15.29
C TRP A 618 -13.04 -13.55 -15.18
N SER A 619 -13.62 -14.21 -16.18
CA SER A 619 -13.75 -15.67 -16.18
C SER A 619 -12.38 -16.37 -16.20
N ALA A 620 -11.39 -15.85 -16.93
CA ALA A 620 -10.04 -16.40 -16.97
C ALA A 620 -9.24 -16.13 -15.68
N LEU A 621 -9.41 -14.95 -15.08
CA LEU A 621 -8.82 -14.62 -13.78
C LEU A 621 -9.45 -15.44 -12.65
N ALA A 622 -10.76 -15.69 -12.71
CA ALA A 622 -11.46 -16.56 -11.77
C ALA A 622 -10.88 -17.98 -11.77
N ASP A 623 -10.77 -18.61 -12.95
CA ASP A 623 -10.15 -19.94 -13.13
C ASP A 623 -8.73 -19.98 -12.52
N LYS A 624 -7.87 -19.04 -12.94
CA LYS A 624 -6.49 -18.92 -12.46
C LYS A 624 -6.40 -18.83 -10.94
N HIS A 625 -7.12 -17.89 -10.32
CA HIS A 625 -7.02 -17.63 -8.89
C HIS A 625 -7.66 -18.75 -8.05
N LEU A 626 -8.78 -19.34 -8.51
CA LEU A 626 -9.38 -20.52 -7.87
C LEU A 626 -8.42 -21.71 -7.91
N ARG A 627 -7.79 -22.03 -9.04
CA ARG A 627 -6.82 -23.14 -9.14
C ARG A 627 -5.65 -22.98 -8.19
N ILE A 628 -5.07 -21.78 -8.10
CA ILE A 628 -3.96 -21.48 -7.18
C ILE A 628 -4.40 -21.67 -5.73
N GLY A 629 -5.53 -21.08 -5.34
CA GLY A 629 -6.07 -21.17 -3.98
C GLY A 629 -6.39 -22.61 -3.58
N ILE A 630 -7.16 -23.33 -4.40
CA ILE A 630 -7.56 -24.73 -4.18
C ILE A 630 -6.33 -25.64 -4.04
N ALA A 631 -5.34 -25.52 -4.93
CA ALA A 631 -4.12 -26.33 -4.87
C ALA A 631 -3.30 -26.05 -3.60
N ALA A 632 -3.17 -24.78 -3.21
CA ALA A 632 -2.47 -24.40 -1.99
C ALA A 632 -3.21 -24.89 -0.72
N THR A 633 -4.54 -24.79 -0.67
CA THR A 633 -5.33 -25.35 0.45
C THR A 633 -5.19 -26.86 0.54
N LEU A 634 -5.36 -27.59 -0.57
CA LEU A 634 -5.26 -29.05 -0.59
C LEU A 634 -3.87 -29.56 -0.19
N LYS A 635 -2.79 -28.84 -0.51
CA LYS A 635 -1.43 -29.15 -0.05
C LYS A 635 -1.26 -29.02 1.48
N SER A 636 -2.08 -28.22 2.14
CA SER A 636 -2.03 -27.98 3.60
C SER A 636 -3.05 -28.77 4.43
N LEU A 637 -4.03 -29.41 3.76
CA LEU A 637 -5.17 -30.05 4.41
C LEU A 637 -4.98 -31.57 4.50
N ALA A 638 -5.17 -32.14 5.69
CA ALA A 638 -5.05 -33.58 5.88
C ALA A 638 -6.24 -34.33 5.23
N PRO A 639 -6.03 -35.44 4.48
CA PRO A 639 -7.08 -36.11 3.69
C PRO A 639 -8.38 -36.47 4.41
N ASN A 640 -8.31 -36.73 5.73
CA ASN A 640 -9.44 -37.13 6.56
C ASN A 640 -10.10 -35.95 7.31
N ALA A 641 -9.62 -34.72 7.13
CA ALA A 641 -10.21 -33.53 7.76
C ALA A 641 -11.55 -33.15 7.09
N LYS A 642 -12.47 -32.54 7.85
CA LYS A 642 -13.68 -31.93 7.28
C LYS A 642 -13.27 -30.89 6.24
N THR A 643 -13.80 -31.01 5.02
CA THR A 643 -13.59 -30.01 3.95
C THR A 643 -14.04 -28.62 4.42
N PRO A 644 -13.18 -27.58 4.34
CA PRO A 644 -13.58 -26.20 4.60
C PRO A 644 -14.68 -25.72 3.66
N GLU A 645 -15.56 -24.84 4.15
CA GLU A 645 -16.68 -24.32 3.36
C GLU A 645 -16.18 -23.45 2.19
N ASP A 646 -15.16 -22.62 2.40
CA ASP A 646 -14.54 -21.80 1.35
C ASP A 646 -13.88 -22.64 0.26
N LEU A 647 -13.21 -23.76 0.62
CA LEU A 647 -12.65 -24.73 -0.33
C LEU A 647 -13.76 -25.42 -1.14
N THR A 648 -14.89 -25.71 -0.50
CA THR A 648 -16.06 -26.32 -1.15
C THR A 648 -16.67 -25.34 -2.14
N ALA A 649 -16.89 -24.08 -1.76
CA ALA A 649 -17.38 -23.01 -2.63
C ALA A 649 -16.42 -22.68 -3.78
N ALA A 650 -15.10 -22.70 -3.52
CA ALA A 650 -14.08 -22.55 -4.55
C ALA A 650 -14.13 -23.70 -5.59
N LYS A 651 -14.21 -24.96 -5.13
CA LYS A 651 -14.37 -26.12 -6.03
C LYS A 651 -15.67 -26.05 -6.83
N THR A 652 -16.81 -25.71 -6.22
CA THR A 652 -18.09 -25.52 -6.94
C THR A 652 -17.98 -24.45 -8.02
N SER A 653 -17.32 -23.31 -7.72
CA SER A 653 -17.09 -22.24 -8.68
C SER A 653 -16.20 -22.70 -9.85
N LEU A 654 -15.11 -23.42 -9.57
CA LEU A 654 -14.21 -23.95 -10.60
C LEU A 654 -14.90 -25.02 -11.46
N ALA A 655 -15.75 -25.88 -10.87
CA ALA A 655 -16.55 -26.85 -11.62
C ALA A 655 -17.56 -26.15 -12.55
N GLN A 656 -18.22 -25.08 -12.09
CA GLN A 656 -19.12 -24.28 -12.91
C GLN A 656 -18.39 -23.57 -14.07
N ILE A 657 -17.15 -23.09 -13.86
CA ILE A 657 -16.28 -22.58 -14.93
C ILE A 657 -15.94 -23.68 -15.93
N ALA A 658 -15.47 -24.84 -15.44
CA ALA A 658 -15.13 -25.99 -16.28
C ALA A 658 -16.32 -26.45 -17.15
N LEU A 659 -17.55 -26.52 -16.61
CA LEU A 659 -18.75 -26.78 -17.41
C LEU A 659 -18.98 -25.74 -18.50
N ASN A 660 -18.85 -24.46 -18.18
CA ASN A 660 -19.09 -23.36 -19.13
C ASN A 660 -18.02 -23.29 -20.24
N ASN A 661 -16.81 -23.78 -19.96
CA ASN A 661 -15.75 -24.02 -20.94
C ASN A 661 -15.90 -25.37 -21.68
N GLY A 662 -16.91 -26.17 -21.35
CA GLY A 662 -17.16 -27.47 -21.94
C GLY A 662 -16.28 -28.64 -21.44
N GLN A 663 -15.52 -28.43 -20.36
CA GLN A 663 -14.60 -29.37 -19.72
C GLN A 663 -15.36 -30.33 -18.77
N TYR A 664 -16.35 -31.07 -19.28
CA TYR A 664 -17.32 -31.82 -18.45
C TYR A 664 -16.67 -32.85 -17.50
N GLN A 665 -15.68 -33.62 -17.96
CA GLN A 665 -14.98 -34.58 -17.09
C GLN A 665 -14.22 -33.88 -15.96
N GLU A 666 -13.64 -32.71 -16.22
CA GLU A 666 -12.93 -31.94 -15.21
C GLU A 666 -13.89 -31.38 -14.15
N ALA A 667 -15.08 -30.91 -14.56
CA ALA A 667 -16.12 -30.50 -13.62
C ALA A 667 -16.58 -31.67 -12.73
N ILE A 668 -16.85 -32.84 -13.30
CA ILE A 668 -17.19 -34.05 -12.54
C ILE A 668 -16.04 -34.43 -11.60
N ASP A 669 -14.79 -34.40 -12.05
CA ASP A 669 -13.61 -34.69 -11.26
C ASP A 669 -13.49 -33.76 -10.04
N ILE A 670 -13.67 -32.44 -10.22
CA ILE A 670 -13.60 -31.44 -9.15
C ILE A 670 -14.68 -31.69 -8.08
N LEU A 671 -15.89 -32.08 -8.49
CA LEU A 671 -17.01 -32.32 -7.58
C LEU A 671 -16.91 -33.68 -6.85
N THR A 672 -16.42 -34.72 -7.53
CA THR A 672 -16.49 -36.13 -7.08
C THR A 672 -15.21 -36.65 -6.43
N LYS A 673 -14.01 -36.20 -6.84
CA LYS A 673 -12.75 -36.84 -6.42
C LYS A 673 -12.42 -36.60 -4.95
N ASP A 674 -12.03 -37.68 -4.28
CA ASP A 674 -11.45 -37.68 -2.95
C ASP A 674 -9.92 -37.44 -2.97
N PRO A 675 -9.33 -36.94 -1.88
CA PRO A 675 -10.00 -36.44 -0.67
C PRO A 675 -10.70 -35.09 -0.90
N HIS A 676 -11.55 -34.71 0.05
CA HIS A 676 -12.28 -33.44 0.07
C HIS A 676 -13.19 -33.21 -1.16
N SER A 677 -13.92 -34.23 -1.59
CA SER A 677 -14.97 -34.14 -2.62
C SER A 677 -16.09 -33.18 -2.19
N VAL A 678 -16.63 -32.42 -3.14
CA VAL A 678 -17.73 -31.44 -2.89
C VAL A 678 -19.00 -32.19 -2.49
N LEU A 679 -19.29 -33.31 -3.15
CA LEU A 679 -20.47 -34.13 -2.86
C LEU A 679 -20.53 -34.64 -1.42
N LYS A 680 -19.38 -34.98 -0.81
CA LYS A 680 -19.31 -35.34 0.62
C LYS A 680 -19.47 -34.14 1.54
N ALA A 681 -19.01 -32.94 1.14
CA ALA A 681 -19.15 -31.73 1.93
C ALA A 681 -20.61 -31.22 2.01
N ILE A 682 -21.40 -31.39 0.94
CA ILE A 682 -22.83 -31.02 0.90
C ILE A 682 -23.78 -32.10 1.44
N HIS A 683 -23.26 -33.30 1.76
CA HIS A 683 -24.06 -34.42 2.23
C HIS A 683 -24.63 -34.16 3.63
N VAL A 684 -25.87 -34.61 3.87
CA VAL A 684 -26.53 -34.59 5.18
C VAL A 684 -27.33 -35.88 5.32
N ALA A 685 -27.42 -36.43 6.53
CA ALA A 685 -28.00 -37.75 6.76
C ALA A 685 -29.48 -37.82 6.34
N LYS A 686 -29.90 -38.95 5.76
CA LYS A 686 -31.26 -39.14 5.24
C LYS A 686 -32.31 -38.86 6.32
N GLY A 687 -33.31 -38.04 5.97
CA GLY A 687 -34.38 -37.62 6.89
C GLY A 687 -34.05 -36.41 7.79
N THR A 688 -32.82 -35.89 7.76
CA THR A 688 -32.48 -34.66 8.49
C THR A 688 -32.77 -33.40 7.67
N LYS A 689 -33.19 -32.31 8.32
CA LYS A 689 -33.48 -31.03 7.67
C LYS A 689 -32.18 -30.28 7.36
N ARG A 690 -31.99 -29.87 6.10
CA ARG A 690 -30.84 -29.05 5.67
C ARG A 690 -30.83 -27.68 6.39
N PRO A 691 -29.64 -27.11 6.69
CA PRO A 691 -29.52 -25.77 7.26
C PRO A 691 -29.94 -24.68 6.25
N ALA A 692 -30.30 -23.50 6.75
CA ALA A 692 -30.74 -22.38 5.93
C ALA A 692 -29.59 -21.62 5.21
N LYS A 693 -28.32 -21.89 5.56
CA LYS A 693 -27.11 -21.26 5.01
C LYS A 693 -25.92 -22.22 5.07
N GLY A 694 -24.82 -21.87 4.41
CA GLY A 694 -23.60 -22.69 4.34
C GLY A 694 -23.70 -23.81 3.30
N VAL A 695 -22.62 -24.57 3.12
CA VAL A 695 -22.49 -25.50 1.97
C VAL A 695 -23.43 -26.71 2.03
N GLN A 696 -24.01 -27.03 3.19
CA GLN A 696 -25.01 -28.09 3.34
C GLN A 696 -26.46 -27.63 3.09
N SER A 697 -26.69 -26.33 2.86
CA SER A 697 -28.02 -25.77 2.58
C SER A 697 -28.62 -26.31 1.27
N SER A 698 -29.95 -26.26 1.15
CA SER A 698 -30.63 -26.69 -0.08
C SER A 698 -30.19 -25.86 -1.29
N GLU A 699 -30.03 -24.54 -1.15
CA GLU A 699 -29.57 -23.65 -2.23
C GLU A 699 -28.21 -24.09 -2.81
N PHE A 700 -27.20 -24.27 -1.95
CA PHE A 700 -25.87 -24.68 -2.39
C PHE A 700 -25.82 -26.13 -2.87
N ALA A 701 -26.58 -27.03 -2.23
CA ALA A 701 -26.66 -28.43 -2.66
C ALA A 701 -27.35 -28.57 -4.03
N ASN A 702 -28.45 -27.86 -4.26
CA ASN A 702 -29.16 -27.83 -5.54
C ASN A 702 -28.22 -27.37 -6.66
N LEU A 703 -27.46 -26.28 -6.45
CA LEU A 703 -26.44 -25.82 -7.40
C LEU A 703 -25.44 -26.93 -7.73
N VAL A 704 -24.82 -27.55 -6.72
CA VAL A 704 -23.82 -28.62 -6.93
C VAL A 704 -24.40 -29.81 -7.70
N TYR A 705 -25.59 -30.27 -7.36
CA TYR A 705 -26.23 -31.38 -8.09
C TYR A 705 -26.65 -30.99 -9.51
N GLN A 706 -27.06 -29.74 -9.77
CA GLN A 706 -27.27 -29.21 -11.13
C GLN A 706 -25.96 -29.19 -11.94
N LEU A 707 -24.82 -28.84 -11.34
CA LEU A 707 -23.51 -28.93 -12.01
C LEU A 707 -23.15 -30.38 -12.34
N GLN A 708 -23.35 -31.29 -11.39
CA GLN A 708 -23.09 -32.73 -11.59
C GLN A 708 -23.98 -33.33 -12.69
N LEU A 709 -25.26 -32.97 -12.70
CA LEU A 709 -26.22 -33.39 -13.72
C LEU A 709 -25.82 -32.88 -15.12
N ARG A 710 -25.50 -31.57 -15.26
CA ARG A 710 -24.98 -31.00 -16.53
C ARG A 710 -23.70 -31.70 -16.99
N GLY A 711 -22.77 -31.99 -16.07
CA GLY A 711 -21.54 -32.73 -16.37
C GLY A 711 -21.79 -34.13 -16.91
N TYR A 712 -22.65 -34.93 -16.26
CA TYR A 712 -22.96 -36.27 -16.73
C TYR A 712 -23.78 -36.29 -18.03
N ILE A 713 -24.69 -35.34 -18.25
CA ILE A 713 -25.40 -35.18 -19.54
C ILE A 713 -24.39 -34.88 -20.65
N GLY A 714 -23.47 -33.94 -20.42
CA GLY A 714 -22.42 -33.59 -21.38
C GLY A 714 -21.42 -34.71 -21.67
N LEU A 715 -21.25 -35.67 -20.75
CA LEU A 715 -20.48 -36.90 -20.93
C LEU A 715 -21.33 -38.06 -21.48
N GLN A 716 -22.63 -37.86 -21.72
CA GLN A 716 -23.61 -38.89 -22.12
C GLN A 716 -23.68 -40.09 -21.14
N GLN A 717 -23.35 -39.86 -19.86
CA GLN A 717 -23.36 -40.86 -18.79
C GLN A 717 -24.76 -40.97 -18.16
N ILE A 718 -25.71 -41.48 -18.95
CA ILE A 718 -27.15 -41.48 -18.70
C ILE A 718 -27.54 -41.96 -17.29
N ASP A 719 -27.03 -43.11 -16.82
CA ASP A 719 -27.38 -43.65 -15.50
C ASP A 719 -26.83 -42.81 -14.33
N LEU A 720 -25.67 -42.18 -14.50
CA LEU A 720 -25.07 -41.29 -13.51
C LEU A 720 -25.77 -39.93 -13.48
N ALA A 721 -26.17 -39.41 -14.64
CA ALA A 721 -27.05 -38.26 -14.74
C ALA A 721 -28.41 -38.53 -14.05
N ARG A 722 -29.01 -39.71 -14.26
CA ARG A 722 -30.25 -40.13 -13.57
C ARG A 722 -30.05 -40.21 -12.04
N LYS A 723 -28.88 -40.65 -11.57
CA LYS A 723 -28.54 -40.63 -10.14
C LYS A 723 -28.41 -39.22 -9.57
N ALA A 724 -27.70 -38.33 -10.26
CA ALA A 724 -27.56 -36.92 -9.87
C ALA A 724 -28.92 -36.19 -9.85
N MET A 725 -29.80 -36.47 -10.81
CA MET A 725 -31.19 -35.99 -10.83
C MET A 725 -31.97 -36.45 -9.59
N LYS A 726 -31.83 -37.71 -9.19
CA LYS A 726 -32.50 -38.20 -7.97
C LYS A 726 -31.92 -37.58 -6.69
N GLU A 727 -30.61 -37.41 -6.62
CA GLU A 727 -29.96 -36.73 -5.48
C GLU A 727 -30.38 -35.24 -5.39
N LEU A 728 -30.61 -34.61 -6.54
CA LEU A 728 -31.20 -33.27 -6.68
C LEU A 728 -32.68 -33.25 -6.18
N GLU A 729 -33.54 -34.15 -6.65
CA GLU A 729 -34.93 -34.29 -6.14
C GLU A 729 -34.97 -34.55 -4.62
N GLU A 730 -34.15 -35.46 -4.10
CA GLU A 730 -34.05 -35.74 -2.67
C GLU A 730 -33.57 -34.50 -1.88
N SER A 731 -32.71 -33.65 -2.45
CA SER A 731 -32.26 -32.40 -1.79
C SER A 731 -33.34 -31.29 -1.74
N ALA A 732 -34.30 -31.31 -2.66
CA ALA A 732 -35.46 -30.40 -2.68
C ALA A 732 -36.69 -30.94 -1.92
N SER A 733 -36.75 -32.24 -1.62
CA SER A 733 -37.94 -32.94 -1.08
C SER A 733 -38.53 -32.35 0.22
N GLY A 734 -37.77 -31.57 1.00
CA GLY A 734 -38.25 -30.83 2.17
C GLY A 734 -38.97 -29.50 1.88
N SER A 735 -39.25 -29.18 0.60
CA SER A 735 -39.80 -27.87 0.17
C SER A 735 -40.99 -27.95 -0.80
N GLY A 736 -41.62 -29.12 -0.96
CA GLY A 736 -42.83 -29.30 -1.76
C GLY A 736 -42.59 -29.53 -3.26
N GLY A 737 -43.63 -29.97 -3.97
CA GLY A 737 -43.54 -30.33 -5.41
C GLY A 737 -43.30 -29.15 -6.35
N GLU A 738 -43.68 -27.94 -5.94
CA GLU A 738 -43.42 -26.70 -6.68
C GLU A 738 -41.92 -26.39 -6.73
N SER A 739 -41.20 -26.61 -5.63
CA SER A 739 -39.73 -26.43 -5.56
C SER A 739 -38.99 -27.33 -6.54
N ILE A 740 -39.43 -28.58 -6.69
CA ILE A 740 -38.87 -29.52 -7.70
C ILE A 740 -39.13 -29.00 -9.12
N THR A 741 -40.34 -28.49 -9.38
CA THR A 741 -40.72 -27.92 -10.69
C THR A 741 -39.89 -26.69 -11.03
N GLU A 742 -39.74 -25.75 -10.10
CA GLU A 742 -38.94 -24.53 -10.24
C GLU A 742 -37.45 -24.82 -10.45
N MET A 743 -36.90 -25.76 -9.68
CA MET A 743 -35.52 -26.24 -9.80
C MET A 743 -35.23 -26.86 -11.18
N TYR A 744 -36.21 -27.55 -11.76
CA TYR A 744 -36.14 -28.10 -13.12
C TYR A 744 -36.29 -27.01 -14.21
N ARG A 745 -37.14 -26.01 -13.99
CA ARG A 745 -37.27 -24.82 -14.84
C ARG A 745 -35.95 -24.04 -14.93
N GLN A 746 -35.30 -23.79 -13.79
CA GLN A 746 -33.98 -23.13 -13.69
C GLN A 746 -32.88 -23.91 -14.44
N LEU A 747 -32.92 -25.25 -14.41
CA LEU A 747 -31.98 -26.08 -15.17
C LEU A 747 -32.17 -25.90 -16.69
N GLY A 748 -33.41 -25.80 -17.15
CA GLY A 748 -33.74 -25.44 -18.54
C GLY A 748 -33.19 -24.06 -18.92
N GLU A 749 -33.40 -23.04 -18.08
CA GLU A 749 -32.81 -21.70 -18.29
C GLU A 749 -31.28 -21.74 -18.41
N LYS A 750 -30.60 -22.46 -17.51
CA LYS A 750 -29.13 -22.56 -17.51
C LYS A 750 -28.56 -23.27 -18.74
N ILE A 751 -29.34 -24.16 -19.36
CA ILE A 751 -29.04 -24.80 -20.65
C ILE A 751 -29.27 -23.81 -21.80
N THR A 752 -30.38 -23.06 -21.79
CA THR A 752 -30.68 -22.03 -22.80
C THR A 752 -29.60 -20.95 -22.82
N GLU A 753 -29.18 -20.45 -21.64
CA GLU A 753 -28.05 -19.52 -21.51
C GLU A 753 -26.73 -20.09 -22.06
N GLU A 754 -26.52 -21.41 -21.97
CA GLU A 754 -25.32 -22.06 -22.52
C GLU A 754 -25.36 -22.05 -24.05
N ILE A 755 -26.52 -22.37 -24.64
CA ILE A 755 -26.75 -22.28 -26.08
C ILE A 755 -26.63 -20.83 -26.57
N GLU A 756 -27.18 -19.84 -25.85
CA GLU A 756 -27.07 -18.41 -26.18
C GLU A 756 -25.62 -17.91 -26.13
N ARG A 757 -24.85 -18.28 -25.08
CA ARG A 757 -23.41 -17.95 -25.00
C ARG A 757 -22.63 -18.54 -26.18
N LEU A 758 -22.94 -19.78 -26.58
CA LEU A 758 -22.28 -20.44 -27.72
C LEU A 758 -22.72 -19.86 -29.07
N LYS A 759 -23.98 -19.42 -29.20
CA LYS A 759 -24.47 -18.65 -30.37
C LYS A 759 -23.67 -17.35 -30.49
N ALA A 760 -23.46 -16.63 -29.38
CA ALA A 760 -22.68 -15.39 -29.34
C ALA A 760 -21.16 -15.58 -29.61
N THR A 761 -20.59 -16.77 -29.36
CA THR A 761 -19.20 -17.09 -29.77
C THR A 761 -19.08 -17.72 -31.16
N GLY A 762 -20.20 -18.07 -31.81
CA GLY A 762 -20.23 -18.72 -33.11
C GLY A 762 -19.82 -20.20 -33.08
N ASP A 763 -19.83 -20.86 -31.91
CA ASP A 763 -19.45 -22.27 -31.78
C ASP A 763 -20.66 -23.19 -32.06
N THR A 764 -21.00 -23.30 -33.35
CA THR A 764 -22.15 -24.10 -33.81
C THR A 764 -22.00 -25.57 -33.46
N LYS A 765 -20.77 -26.12 -33.55
CA LYS A 765 -20.52 -27.51 -33.17
C LYS A 765 -20.87 -27.74 -31.70
N ARG A 766 -20.47 -26.84 -30.80
CA ARG A 766 -20.76 -27.00 -29.37
C ARG A 766 -22.25 -26.89 -29.07
N ILE A 767 -23.00 -26.04 -29.78
CA ILE A 767 -24.47 -25.99 -29.69
C ILE A 767 -25.07 -27.34 -30.06
N ASP A 768 -24.63 -27.94 -31.17
CA ASP A 768 -25.15 -29.22 -31.65
C ASP A 768 -24.78 -30.38 -30.72
N ASP A 769 -23.54 -30.43 -30.22
CA ASP A 769 -23.08 -31.43 -29.23
C ASP A 769 -23.89 -31.33 -27.91
N VAL A 770 -24.21 -30.11 -27.44
CA VAL A 770 -25.05 -29.87 -26.24
C VAL A 770 -26.51 -30.29 -26.50
N ARG A 771 -27.15 -29.79 -27.57
CA ARG A 771 -28.53 -30.13 -27.95
C ARG A 771 -28.70 -31.65 -28.08
N LYS A 772 -27.82 -32.33 -28.84
CA LYS A 772 -27.86 -33.77 -29.06
C LYS A 772 -27.70 -34.60 -27.79
N SER A 773 -26.77 -34.21 -26.90
CA SER A 773 -26.53 -34.95 -25.65
C SER A 773 -27.73 -34.85 -24.70
N LEU A 774 -28.37 -33.67 -24.66
CA LEU A 774 -29.59 -33.44 -23.91
C LEU A 774 -30.81 -34.16 -24.51
N GLU A 775 -31.03 -34.08 -25.83
CA GLU A 775 -32.07 -34.86 -26.53
C GLU A 775 -31.96 -36.35 -26.22
N THR A 776 -30.74 -36.89 -26.24
CA THR A 776 -30.47 -38.31 -25.96
C THR A 776 -30.89 -38.68 -24.54
N PHE A 777 -30.54 -37.85 -23.55
CA PHE A 777 -30.88 -38.05 -22.15
C PHE A 777 -32.38 -37.91 -21.86
N LEU A 778 -33.02 -36.85 -22.38
CA LEU A 778 -34.46 -36.64 -22.28
C LEU A 778 -35.24 -37.78 -22.94
N THR A 779 -34.77 -38.25 -24.11
CA THR A 779 -35.39 -39.38 -24.82
C THR A 779 -35.22 -40.72 -24.09
N ASP A 780 -34.09 -40.97 -23.40
CA ASP A 780 -33.96 -42.16 -22.55
C ASP A 780 -34.97 -42.12 -21.41
N ILE A 781 -34.99 -41.03 -20.61
CA ILE A 781 -35.86 -40.93 -19.44
C ILE A 781 -37.34 -41.00 -19.85
N PHE A 782 -37.75 -40.38 -20.96
CA PHE A 782 -39.14 -40.46 -21.44
C PHE A 782 -39.58 -41.89 -21.80
N LYS A 783 -38.66 -42.77 -22.25
CA LYS A 783 -38.97 -44.15 -22.65
C LYS A 783 -39.11 -45.15 -21.49
N ARG A 784 -38.77 -44.76 -20.26
CA ARG A 784 -38.81 -45.66 -19.08
C ARG A 784 -40.26 -45.82 -18.57
N LYS A 785 -40.46 -46.44 -17.40
CA LYS A 785 -41.80 -46.57 -16.76
C LYS A 785 -41.85 -46.03 -15.34
N ASP A 786 -40.70 -45.75 -14.75
CA ASP A 786 -40.46 -45.31 -13.38
C ASP A 786 -40.26 -43.79 -13.27
N GLN A 787 -40.77 -43.01 -14.23
CA GLN A 787 -40.70 -41.54 -14.16
C GLN A 787 -41.56 -41.00 -13.02
N THR A 788 -40.97 -40.06 -12.27
CA THR A 788 -41.68 -39.17 -11.36
C THR A 788 -42.51 -38.14 -12.13
N TYR A 789 -43.52 -37.56 -11.51
CA TYR A 789 -44.19 -36.34 -12.02
C TYR A 789 -43.16 -35.25 -12.34
N GLY A 790 -42.19 -35.02 -11.45
CA GLY A 790 -41.12 -34.03 -11.61
C GLY A 790 -40.28 -34.25 -12.87
N SER A 791 -39.84 -35.48 -13.15
CA SER A 791 -39.00 -35.74 -14.33
C SER A 791 -39.77 -35.67 -15.65
N LEU A 792 -41.07 -36.00 -15.70
CA LEU A 792 -41.90 -35.72 -16.87
C LEU A 792 -42.12 -34.21 -17.08
N VAL A 793 -42.35 -33.44 -16.00
CA VAL A 793 -42.47 -31.97 -16.09
C VAL A 793 -41.17 -31.36 -16.62
N TRP A 794 -40.02 -31.82 -16.13
CA TRP A 794 -38.72 -31.38 -16.63
C TRP A 794 -38.51 -31.69 -18.11
N ILE A 795 -38.91 -32.87 -18.57
CA ILE A 795 -38.84 -33.23 -20.00
C ILE A 795 -39.71 -32.28 -20.84
N GLY A 796 -40.94 -32.01 -20.39
CA GLY A 796 -41.83 -31.07 -21.06
C GLY A 796 -41.27 -29.65 -21.14
N GLU A 797 -40.88 -29.07 -20.00
CA GLU A 797 -40.32 -27.71 -19.90
C GLU A 797 -39.02 -27.57 -20.70
N THR A 798 -38.14 -28.57 -20.64
CA THR A 798 -36.84 -28.51 -21.35
C THR A 798 -37.03 -28.60 -22.85
N TYR A 799 -37.88 -29.51 -23.35
CA TYR A 799 -38.18 -29.55 -24.78
C TYR A 799 -38.92 -28.29 -25.27
N TYR A 800 -39.83 -27.72 -24.46
CA TYR A 800 -40.48 -26.45 -24.82
C TYR A 800 -39.46 -25.30 -24.95
N GLY A 801 -38.53 -25.18 -23.98
CA GLY A 801 -37.44 -24.20 -24.04
C GLY A 801 -36.47 -24.44 -25.21
N MET A 802 -36.16 -25.71 -25.53
CA MET A 802 -35.38 -26.05 -26.74
C MET A 802 -36.10 -25.66 -28.03
N GLY A 803 -37.44 -25.77 -28.07
CA GLY A 803 -38.28 -25.26 -29.16
C GLY A 803 -38.10 -23.75 -29.37
N GLN A 804 -38.26 -22.97 -28.29
CA GLN A 804 -38.07 -21.51 -28.34
C GLN A 804 -36.64 -21.13 -28.77
N GLY A 805 -35.64 -21.81 -28.19
CA GLY A 805 -34.22 -21.65 -28.51
C GLY A 805 -33.76 -22.22 -29.86
N ALA A 806 -34.69 -22.76 -30.66
CA ALA A 806 -34.48 -23.25 -32.03
C ALA A 806 -35.44 -22.59 -33.04
N SER A 807 -36.10 -21.49 -32.67
CA SER A 807 -37.01 -20.71 -33.52
C SER A 807 -36.40 -20.24 -34.85
N GLU A 808 -35.06 -20.20 -34.98
CA GLU A 808 -34.36 -20.04 -36.26
C GLU A 808 -34.68 -21.14 -37.31
N ASN A 809 -35.22 -22.28 -36.90
CA ASN A 809 -35.61 -23.40 -37.75
C ASN A 809 -36.97 -23.98 -37.29
N PRO A 810 -38.09 -23.53 -37.89
CA PRO A 810 -39.44 -23.93 -37.47
C PRO A 810 -39.69 -25.45 -37.44
N THR A 811 -39.04 -26.22 -38.32
CA THR A 811 -39.16 -27.70 -38.34
C THR A 811 -38.51 -28.34 -37.12
N VAL A 812 -37.33 -27.84 -36.71
CA VAL A 812 -36.63 -28.31 -35.49
C VAL A 812 -37.39 -27.85 -34.25
N ALA A 813 -37.84 -26.60 -34.22
CA ALA A 813 -38.65 -26.06 -33.13
C ALA A 813 -39.94 -26.88 -32.91
N ARG A 814 -40.71 -27.15 -33.97
CA ARG A 814 -41.90 -28.01 -33.90
C ARG A 814 -41.57 -29.39 -33.34
N GLY A 815 -40.53 -30.04 -33.85
CA GLY A 815 -40.10 -31.35 -33.36
C GLY A 815 -39.73 -31.38 -31.87
N TYR A 816 -39.32 -30.26 -31.27
CA TYR A 816 -39.17 -30.14 -29.83
C TYR A 816 -40.51 -29.92 -29.13
N TYR A 817 -41.37 -29.03 -29.61
CA TYR A 817 -42.72 -28.83 -29.06
C TYR A 817 -43.57 -30.11 -29.09
N ASP A 818 -43.44 -30.96 -30.13
CA ASP A 818 -44.09 -32.28 -30.23
C ASP A 818 -43.69 -33.19 -29.05
N ARG A 819 -42.40 -33.21 -28.69
CA ARG A 819 -41.89 -33.98 -27.55
C ARG A 819 -42.28 -33.36 -26.20
N ALA A 820 -42.41 -32.03 -26.14
CA ALA A 820 -42.91 -31.32 -24.96
C ALA A 820 -44.39 -31.66 -24.69
N ALA A 821 -45.23 -31.60 -25.72
CA ALA A 821 -46.64 -31.99 -25.65
C ALA A 821 -46.79 -33.44 -25.17
N ALA A 822 -46.06 -34.39 -25.77
CA ALA A 822 -46.10 -35.79 -25.39
C ALA A 822 -45.75 -36.04 -23.90
N ALA A 823 -44.86 -35.23 -23.31
CA ALA A 823 -44.54 -35.31 -21.89
C ALA A 823 -45.68 -34.80 -20.99
N PHE A 824 -46.35 -33.70 -21.35
CA PHE A 824 -47.50 -33.18 -20.61
C PHE A 824 -48.76 -34.05 -20.79
N GLU A 825 -48.97 -34.62 -21.99
CA GLU A 825 -50.03 -35.59 -22.28
C GLU A 825 -49.87 -36.88 -21.45
N GLU A 826 -48.64 -37.42 -21.34
CA GLU A 826 -48.36 -38.60 -20.50
C GLU A 826 -48.57 -38.31 -18.99
N ILE A 827 -48.31 -37.09 -18.51
CA ILE A 827 -48.67 -36.68 -17.13
C ILE A 827 -50.18 -36.71 -16.93
N LEU A 828 -50.95 -36.08 -17.81
CA LEU A 828 -52.41 -36.00 -17.70
C LEU A 828 -53.03 -37.40 -17.76
N LYS A 829 -52.59 -38.23 -18.71
CA LYS A 829 -53.00 -39.63 -18.87
C LYS A 829 -52.67 -40.50 -17.65
N ARG A 830 -51.50 -40.32 -17.02
CA ARG A 830 -51.18 -41.01 -15.74
C ARG A 830 -52.06 -40.53 -14.60
N GLN A 831 -52.33 -39.23 -14.54
CA GLN A 831 -53.22 -38.65 -13.53
C GLN A 831 -54.66 -39.15 -13.67
N GLU A 832 -55.19 -39.27 -14.90
CA GLU A 832 -56.48 -39.90 -15.17
C GLU A 832 -56.50 -41.39 -14.78
N ALA A 833 -55.40 -42.10 -15.00
CA ALA A 833 -55.30 -43.53 -14.72
C ALA A 833 -55.14 -43.88 -13.23
N THR A 834 -54.54 -43.02 -12.40
CA THR A 834 -54.22 -43.35 -10.99
C THR A 834 -54.71 -42.33 -9.95
N SER A 835 -55.16 -41.14 -10.33
CA SER A 835 -55.55 -40.00 -9.46
C SER A 835 -54.46 -39.43 -8.52
N ASP A 836 -53.43 -40.20 -8.17
CA ASP A 836 -52.36 -39.83 -7.23
C ASP A 836 -50.99 -39.56 -7.89
N PHE A 837 -50.89 -39.55 -9.22
CA PHE A 837 -49.60 -39.34 -9.90
C PHE A 837 -49.09 -37.89 -9.77
N MET A 838 -50.02 -36.93 -9.82
CA MET A 838 -49.75 -35.51 -9.68
C MET A 838 -49.93 -35.07 -8.21
N PRO A 839 -48.92 -34.44 -7.58
CA PRO A 839 -49.09 -33.91 -6.23
C PRO A 839 -50.01 -32.68 -6.24
N GLY A 840 -51.10 -32.69 -5.48
CA GLY A 840 -51.96 -31.51 -5.32
C GLY A 840 -52.77 -31.15 -6.57
N LYS A 841 -53.00 -29.85 -6.82
CA LYS A 841 -53.96 -29.34 -7.81
C LYS A 841 -53.31 -28.73 -9.07
N PHE A 842 -52.17 -29.26 -9.52
CA PHE A 842 -51.42 -28.69 -10.66
C PHE A 842 -52.01 -29.00 -12.05
N GLN A 843 -53.14 -29.71 -12.15
CA GLN A 843 -53.69 -30.18 -13.44
C GLN A 843 -53.95 -29.02 -14.42
N VAL A 844 -54.46 -27.90 -13.92
CA VAL A 844 -54.60 -26.65 -14.70
C VAL A 844 -53.24 -26.18 -15.24
N GLY A 845 -52.21 -26.14 -14.39
CA GLY A 845 -50.86 -25.71 -14.77
C GLY A 845 -50.15 -26.63 -15.76
N ILE A 846 -50.47 -27.93 -15.78
CA ILE A 846 -49.99 -28.87 -16.81
C ILE A 846 -50.78 -28.71 -18.11
N THR A 847 -52.11 -28.54 -18.03
CA THR A 847 -52.94 -28.37 -19.24
C THR A 847 -52.64 -27.04 -19.94
N LEU A 848 -52.36 -25.95 -19.20
CA LEU A 848 -51.88 -24.69 -19.80
C LEU A 848 -50.53 -24.85 -20.52
N ARG A 849 -49.61 -25.67 -20.00
CA ARG A 849 -48.35 -25.99 -20.69
C ARG A 849 -48.58 -26.77 -21.99
N LEU A 850 -49.53 -27.70 -21.99
CA LEU A 850 -49.93 -28.42 -23.20
C LEU A 850 -50.62 -27.50 -24.22
N VAL A 851 -51.49 -26.59 -23.77
CA VAL A 851 -52.10 -25.53 -24.59
C VAL A 851 -51.01 -24.68 -25.26
N ASN A 852 -49.96 -24.30 -24.52
CA ASN A 852 -48.83 -23.58 -25.09
C ASN A 852 -48.05 -24.42 -26.10
N CYS A 853 -47.76 -25.70 -25.83
CA CYS A 853 -47.14 -26.58 -26.82
C CYS A 853 -47.97 -26.67 -28.10
N LYS A 854 -49.30 -26.78 -27.98
CA LYS A 854 -50.24 -26.81 -29.13
C LYS A 854 -50.29 -25.47 -29.88
N ARG A 855 -50.17 -24.33 -29.17
CA ARG A 855 -50.04 -22.99 -29.77
C ARG A 855 -48.78 -22.86 -30.60
N GLU A 856 -47.62 -23.27 -30.08
CA GLU A 856 -46.34 -23.20 -30.82
C GLU A 856 -46.24 -24.28 -31.93
N GLN A 857 -47.02 -25.37 -31.86
CA GLN A 857 -47.24 -26.31 -32.97
C GLN A 857 -48.18 -25.75 -34.07
N GLY A 858 -48.87 -24.64 -33.82
CA GLY A 858 -49.88 -24.11 -34.74
C GLY A 858 -51.16 -24.96 -34.82
N GLU A 859 -51.50 -25.66 -33.73
CA GLU A 859 -52.72 -26.49 -33.56
C GLU A 859 -53.74 -25.74 -32.67
N TYR A 860 -54.18 -24.56 -33.13
CA TYR A 860 -54.91 -23.59 -32.31
C TYR A 860 -56.31 -24.08 -31.87
N GLU A 861 -57.01 -24.85 -32.71
CA GLU A 861 -58.30 -25.46 -32.35
C GLU A 861 -58.14 -26.51 -31.24
N ALA A 862 -57.05 -27.29 -31.27
CA ALA A 862 -56.73 -28.27 -30.23
C ALA A 862 -56.34 -27.58 -28.92
N ALA A 863 -55.53 -26.53 -28.99
CA ALA A 863 -55.22 -25.66 -27.86
C ALA A 863 -56.49 -25.04 -27.25
N MET A 864 -57.39 -24.50 -28.08
CA MET A 864 -58.65 -23.89 -27.62
C MET A 864 -59.57 -24.92 -26.96
N LYS A 865 -59.68 -26.13 -27.53
CA LYS A 865 -60.47 -27.23 -26.96
C LYS A 865 -59.97 -27.69 -25.59
N LEU A 866 -58.64 -27.70 -25.37
CA LEU A 866 -58.04 -27.98 -24.06
C LEU A 866 -58.24 -26.83 -23.05
N LEU A 867 -58.27 -25.58 -23.54
CA LEU A 867 -58.35 -24.38 -22.72
C LEU A 867 -59.79 -24.03 -22.27
N ALA A 868 -60.79 -24.26 -23.13
CA ALA A 868 -62.18 -23.88 -22.88
C ALA A 868 -62.79 -24.41 -21.56
N PRO A 869 -62.51 -25.65 -21.09
CA PRO A 869 -62.95 -26.11 -19.78
C PRO A 869 -62.30 -25.34 -18.62
N ILE A 870 -61.01 -24.99 -18.76
CA ILE A 870 -60.23 -24.27 -17.75
C ILE A 870 -60.74 -22.84 -17.62
N VAL A 871 -60.99 -22.15 -18.75
CA VAL A 871 -61.58 -20.80 -18.76
C VAL A 871 -62.97 -20.80 -18.11
N LYS A 872 -63.72 -21.90 -18.20
CA LYS A 872 -65.01 -22.06 -17.50
C LYS A 872 -64.85 -22.24 -15.99
N GLU A 873 -63.91 -23.08 -15.55
CA GLU A 873 -63.67 -23.36 -14.12
C GLU A 873 -62.95 -22.20 -13.40
N LYS A 874 -62.04 -21.50 -14.09
CA LYS A 874 -61.12 -20.49 -13.57
C LYS A 874 -61.32 -19.12 -14.23
N ASN A 875 -62.57 -18.75 -14.51
CA ASN A 875 -62.93 -17.54 -15.28
C ASN A 875 -62.35 -16.21 -14.78
N THR A 876 -61.89 -16.15 -13.53
CA THR A 876 -61.30 -14.98 -12.85
C THR A 876 -59.78 -15.09 -12.63
N SER A 877 -59.13 -16.22 -12.95
CA SER A 877 -57.66 -16.35 -12.88
C SER A 877 -57.02 -15.46 -13.96
N PRO A 878 -56.18 -14.49 -13.59
CA PRO A 878 -55.44 -13.69 -14.57
C PRO A 878 -54.56 -14.56 -15.47
N GLU A 879 -53.98 -15.64 -14.94
CA GLU A 879 -53.05 -16.53 -15.63
C GLU A 879 -53.73 -17.33 -16.75
N VAL A 880 -54.89 -17.94 -16.44
CA VAL A 880 -55.70 -18.68 -17.42
C VAL A 880 -56.21 -17.77 -18.53
N GLN A 881 -56.65 -16.55 -18.17
CA GLN A 881 -57.15 -15.58 -19.13
C GLN A 881 -56.02 -14.97 -19.99
N PHE A 882 -54.82 -14.79 -19.42
CA PHE A 882 -53.64 -14.31 -20.13
C PHE A 882 -53.18 -15.28 -21.23
N GLU A 883 -53.16 -16.59 -20.95
CA GLU A 883 -52.84 -17.59 -21.98
C GLU A 883 -53.97 -17.73 -23.02
N ALA A 884 -55.23 -17.48 -22.64
CA ALA A 884 -56.35 -17.43 -23.58
C ALA A 884 -56.27 -16.25 -24.57
N ALA A 885 -55.93 -15.05 -24.09
CA ALA A 885 -55.67 -13.91 -24.96
C ALA A 885 -54.41 -14.12 -25.83
N SER A 886 -53.36 -14.75 -25.28
CA SER A 886 -52.14 -15.13 -26.01
C SER A 886 -52.42 -16.15 -27.11
N LEU A 887 -53.28 -17.13 -26.86
CA LEU A 887 -53.69 -18.12 -27.86
C LEU A 887 -54.41 -17.45 -29.04
N LEU A 888 -55.35 -16.53 -28.78
CA LEU A 888 -56.06 -15.79 -29.83
C LEU A 888 -55.13 -14.88 -30.64
N GLN A 889 -54.19 -14.19 -30.00
CA GLN A 889 -53.20 -13.34 -30.69
C GLN A 889 -52.23 -14.17 -31.55
N ALA A 890 -51.79 -15.34 -31.07
CA ALA A 890 -50.94 -16.24 -31.84
C ALA A 890 -51.69 -16.86 -33.03
N TRP A 891 -52.95 -17.25 -32.84
CA TRP A 891 -53.83 -17.73 -33.92
C TRP A 891 -53.99 -16.66 -35.00
N ALA A 892 -54.30 -15.40 -34.61
CA ALA A 892 -54.38 -14.26 -35.53
C ALA A 892 -53.07 -13.97 -36.27
N GLY A 893 -51.92 -14.19 -35.62
CA GLY A 893 -50.60 -14.06 -36.22
C GLY A 893 -50.19 -15.20 -37.16
N SER A 894 -50.92 -16.31 -37.16
CA SER A 894 -50.56 -17.52 -37.92
C SER A 894 -50.98 -17.52 -39.39
N GLY A 895 -51.96 -16.67 -39.75
CA GLY A 895 -52.63 -16.71 -41.05
C GLY A 895 -53.82 -17.68 -41.11
N GLN A 896 -54.07 -18.51 -40.09
CA GLN A 896 -55.15 -19.50 -40.06
C GLN A 896 -56.49 -18.89 -39.61
N GLY A 897 -57.56 -19.13 -40.39
CA GLY A 897 -58.90 -18.64 -40.10
C GLY A 897 -59.09 -17.15 -40.40
N ASP A 898 -60.11 -16.52 -39.79
CA ASP A 898 -60.28 -15.07 -39.86
C ASP A 898 -59.33 -14.38 -38.87
N ASN A 899 -58.12 -14.10 -39.36
CA ASN A 899 -57.07 -13.41 -38.61
C ASN A 899 -57.52 -12.04 -38.08
N ASN A 900 -58.35 -11.32 -38.83
CA ASN A 900 -58.81 -9.97 -38.47
C ASN A 900 -59.81 -10.03 -37.31
N ALA A 901 -60.75 -10.98 -37.34
CA ALA A 901 -61.61 -11.28 -36.20
C ALA A 901 -60.79 -11.76 -34.99
N LYS A 902 -59.83 -12.67 -35.19
CA LYS A 902 -59.00 -13.24 -34.11
C LYS A 902 -58.14 -12.18 -33.39
N TYR A 903 -57.62 -11.16 -34.09
CA TYR A 903 -56.98 -10.02 -33.42
C TYR A 903 -57.97 -9.22 -32.56
N LEU A 904 -59.18 -8.95 -33.06
CA LEU A 904 -60.21 -8.23 -32.30
C LEU A 904 -60.71 -9.03 -31.08
N GLU A 905 -60.82 -10.36 -31.20
CA GLU A 905 -61.11 -11.28 -30.09
C GLU A 905 -59.97 -11.28 -29.06
N ALA A 906 -58.70 -11.29 -29.49
CA ALA A 906 -57.55 -11.19 -28.58
C ALA A 906 -57.52 -9.85 -27.80
N ILE A 907 -57.91 -8.74 -28.44
CA ILE A 907 -57.96 -7.41 -27.82
C ILE A 907 -59.14 -7.26 -26.86
N ASN A 908 -60.34 -7.67 -27.27
CA ASN A 908 -61.60 -7.36 -26.56
C ASN A 908 -62.12 -8.52 -25.70
N GLY A 909 -61.79 -9.76 -26.07
CA GLY A 909 -62.37 -10.99 -25.53
C GLY A 909 -63.40 -11.61 -26.48
N MET A 910 -63.82 -12.83 -26.14
CA MET A 910 -64.89 -13.56 -26.84
C MET A 910 -65.66 -14.45 -25.85
N GLU A 911 -66.88 -14.83 -26.21
CA GLU A 911 -67.60 -15.92 -25.55
C GLU A 911 -67.40 -17.22 -26.32
N LEU A 912 -67.18 -18.31 -25.60
CA LEU A 912 -66.99 -19.66 -26.14
C LEU A 912 -68.32 -20.43 -26.13
N GLU A 913 -68.45 -21.42 -27.02
CA GLU A 913 -69.67 -22.26 -27.16
C GLU A 913 -70.14 -22.92 -25.84
N ASN A 914 -69.23 -23.10 -24.88
CA ASN A 914 -69.53 -23.67 -23.57
C ASN A 914 -70.03 -22.63 -22.53
N GLY A 915 -70.26 -21.37 -22.92
CA GLY A 915 -70.67 -20.25 -22.05
C GLY A 915 -69.55 -19.72 -21.15
N ALA A 916 -68.28 -19.91 -21.53
CA ALA A 916 -67.13 -19.32 -20.84
C ALA A 916 -66.60 -18.11 -21.62
N VAL A 917 -66.18 -17.06 -20.91
CA VAL A 917 -65.72 -15.80 -21.52
C VAL A 917 -64.20 -15.70 -21.42
N ILE A 918 -63.54 -15.60 -22.58
CA ILE A 918 -62.13 -15.18 -22.67
C ILE A 918 -62.09 -13.66 -22.51
N ARG A 919 -61.25 -13.19 -21.57
CA ARG A 919 -61.01 -11.76 -21.33
C ARG A 919 -59.83 -11.31 -22.19
N GLY A 920 -60.09 -10.51 -23.23
CA GLY A 920 -59.04 -9.98 -24.09
C GLY A 920 -58.11 -8.97 -23.38
N TRP A 921 -57.01 -8.64 -24.05
CA TRP A 921 -55.92 -7.81 -23.51
C TRP A 921 -56.38 -6.47 -22.91
N ASN A 922 -57.40 -5.83 -23.49
CA ASN A 922 -57.94 -4.56 -23.01
C ASN A 922 -58.67 -4.68 -21.66
N TYR A 923 -59.23 -5.85 -21.34
CA TYR A 923 -59.74 -6.16 -20.00
C TYR A 923 -58.60 -6.53 -19.06
N LEU A 924 -57.68 -7.40 -19.49
CA LEU A 924 -56.58 -7.90 -18.68
C LEU A 924 -55.67 -6.78 -18.17
N ALA A 925 -55.25 -5.85 -19.04
CA ALA A 925 -54.43 -4.72 -18.63
C ALA A 925 -55.10 -3.88 -17.52
N ARG A 926 -56.41 -3.63 -17.62
CA ARG A 926 -57.17 -2.88 -16.60
C ARG A 926 -57.30 -3.68 -15.29
N SER A 927 -57.61 -4.97 -15.40
CA SER A 927 -57.75 -5.86 -14.23
C SER A 927 -56.43 -6.01 -13.47
N LEU A 928 -55.32 -6.21 -14.20
CA LEU A 928 -53.99 -6.37 -13.63
C LEU A 928 -53.48 -5.08 -12.97
N GLN A 929 -53.81 -3.91 -13.52
CA GLN A 929 -53.52 -2.64 -12.86
C GLN A 929 -54.16 -2.56 -11.47
N ASN A 930 -55.46 -2.88 -11.37
CA ASN A 930 -56.16 -2.95 -10.09
C ASN A 930 -55.58 -4.04 -9.17
N SER A 931 -55.07 -5.16 -9.71
CA SER A 931 -54.41 -6.22 -8.94
C SER A 931 -53.05 -5.80 -8.37
N ILE A 932 -52.31 -4.90 -9.02
CA ILE A 932 -51.05 -4.34 -8.48
C ILE A 932 -51.34 -3.47 -7.24
N GLU A 933 -52.36 -2.62 -7.33
CA GLU A 933 -52.76 -1.72 -6.23
C GLU A 933 -53.27 -2.47 -5.00
N ASN A 934 -53.89 -3.64 -5.20
CA ASN A 934 -54.51 -4.46 -4.15
C ASN A 934 -53.71 -5.75 -3.82
N ALA A 935 -52.43 -5.82 -4.20
CA ALA A 935 -51.60 -7.00 -4.00
C ALA A 935 -51.30 -7.26 -2.51
N SER A 936 -51.55 -8.47 -2.01
CA SER A 936 -51.35 -8.87 -0.61
C SER A 936 -49.89 -9.20 -0.25
N SER A 937 -48.99 -9.26 -1.24
CA SER A 937 -47.54 -9.38 -1.02
C SER A 937 -46.75 -8.68 -2.13
N GLU A 938 -45.52 -8.28 -1.83
CA GLU A 938 -44.64 -7.58 -2.79
C GLU A 938 -44.24 -8.49 -3.97
N ASP A 939 -44.28 -9.81 -3.81
CA ASP A 939 -43.97 -10.75 -4.90
C ASP A 939 -45.17 -10.99 -5.82
N LEU A 940 -46.40 -11.03 -5.28
CA LEU A 940 -47.62 -10.99 -6.09
C LEU A 940 -47.72 -9.67 -6.86
N LYS A 941 -47.36 -8.55 -6.22
CA LYS A 941 -47.31 -7.23 -6.85
C LYS A 941 -46.36 -7.20 -8.05
N LYS A 942 -45.14 -7.71 -7.91
CA LYS A 942 -44.17 -7.85 -9.03
C LYS A 942 -44.71 -8.77 -10.13
N MET A 943 -45.37 -9.87 -9.78
CA MET A 943 -45.99 -10.79 -10.74
C MET A 943 -47.06 -10.08 -11.57
N TYR A 944 -48.02 -9.42 -10.91
CA TYR A 944 -49.07 -8.65 -11.60
C TYR A 944 -48.51 -7.46 -12.37
N GLN A 945 -47.44 -6.81 -11.89
CA GLN A 945 -46.76 -5.71 -12.59
C GLN A 945 -46.09 -6.18 -13.88
N LYS A 946 -45.43 -7.35 -13.86
CA LYS A 946 -44.92 -7.98 -15.10
C LYS A 946 -46.07 -8.32 -16.05
N MET A 947 -47.10 -9.03 -15.57
CA MET A 947 -48.25 -9.40 -16.40
C MET A 947 -48.97 -8.18 -16.97
N TYR A 948 -49.07 -7.07 -16.23
CA TYR A 948 -49.62 -5.81 -16.70
C TYR A 948 -48.83 -5.23 -17.87
N TYR A 949 -47.50 -5.14 -17.74
CA TYR A 949 -46.64 -4.67 -18.82
C TYR A 949 -46.69 -5.60 -20.05
N ASP A 950 -46.80 -6.91 -19.84
CA ASP A 950 -46.88 -7.89 -20.93
C ASP A 950 -48.26 -7.82 -21.62
N ALA A 951 -49.37 -7.70 -20.87
CA ALA A 951 -50.72 -7.54 -21.40
C ALA A 951 -50.90 -6.20 -22.14
N GLN A 952 -50.33 -5.10 -21.63
CA GLN A 952 -50.31 -3.81 -22.32
C GLN A 952 -49.54 -3.91 -23.65
N TYR A 953 -48.36 -4.56 -23.65
CA TYR A 953 -47.56 -4.74 -24.87
C TYR A 953 -48.31 -5.58 -25.91
N ASN A 954 -48.89 -6.70 -25.49
CA ASN A 954 -49.67 -7.58 -26.36
C ASN A 954 -50.95 -6.91 -26.90
N LYS A 955 -51.58 -6.03 -26.12
CA LYS A 955 -52.70 -5.19 -26.58
C LYS A 955 -52.29 -4.32 -27.76
N VAL A 956 -51.23 -3.52 -27.61
CA VAL A 956 -50.82 -2.56 -28.65
C VAL A 956 -50.17 -3.24 -29.86
N ASP A 957 -49.47 -4.36 -29.68
CA ASP A 957 -48.99 -5.18 -30.80
C ASP A 957 -50.16 -5.82 -31.59
N SER A 958 -51.19 -6.31 -30.90
CA SER A 958 -52.41 -6.81 -31.56
C SER A 958 -53.15 -5.71 -32.32
N LEU A 959 -53.27 -4.51 -31.74
CA LEU A 959 -53.88 -3.35 -32.39
C LEU A 959 -53.09 -2.90 -33.62
N ARG A 960 -51.76 -2.86 -33.53
CA ARG A 960 -50.84 -2.59 -34.64
C ARG A 960 -51.05 -3.60 -35.78
N LYS A 961 -50.96 -4.90 -35.47
CA LYS A 961 -51.05 -5.97 -36.48
C LYS A 961 -52.42 -6.00 -37.15
N TYR A 962 -53.50 -5.81 -36.39
CA TYR A 962 -54.84 -5.59 -36.94
C TYR A 962 -54.87 -4.37 -37.88
N ALA A 963 -54.37 -3.21 -37.43
CA ALA A 963 -54.39 -1.97 -38.22
C ALA A 963 -53.60 -2.08 -39.53
N ILE A 964 -52.48 -2.83 -39.55
CA ILE A 964 -51.75 -3.18 -40.77
C ILE A 964 -52.61 -4.09 -41.66
N ALA A 965 -53.19 -5.17 -41.11
CA ALA A 965 -53.97 -6.16 -41.85
C ALA A 965 -55.26 -5.60 -42.47
N VAL A 966 -55.85 -4.56 -41.87
CA VAL A 966 -57.00 -3.82 -42.44
C VAL A 966 -56.61 -2.46 -43.07
N ASN A 967 -55.31 -2.18 -43.22
CA ASN A 967 -54.75 -0.97 -43.82
C ASN A 967 -55.36 0.36 -43.29
N ASN A 968 -55.44 0.51 -41.97
CA ASN A 968 -56.16 1.59 -41.29
C ASN A 968 -55.20 2.52 -40.52
N ALA A 969 -54.86 3.66 -41.13
CA ALA A 969 -53.92 4.64 -40.58
C ALA A 969 -54.38 5.25 -39.24
N ASP A 970 -55.67 5.57 -39.08
CA ASP A 970 -56.23 6.08 -37.83
C ASP A 970 -56.02 5.12 -36.65
N SER A 971 -56.00 3.82 -36.93
CA SER A 971 -55.79 2.78 -35.92
C SER A 971 -54.31 2.61 -35.57
N LEU A 972 -53.39 2.86 -36.52
CA LEU A 972 -51.96 2.98 -36.22
C LEU A 972 -51.66 4.22 -35.36
N ASP A 973 -52.23 5.39 -35.69
CA ASP A 973 -52.02 6.61 -34.90
C ASP A 973 -52.60 6.50 -33.47
N ARG A 974 -53.75 5.85 -33.31
CA ARG A 974 -54.29 5.49 -31.97
C ARG A 974 -53.36 4.56 -31.21
N THR A 975 -52.75 3.57 -31.88
CA THR A 975 -51.81 2.62 -31.26
C THR A 975 -50.51 3.32 -30.83
N LYS A 976 -49.95 4.16 -31.70
CA LYS A 976 -48.82 5.06 -31.42
C LYS A 976 -49.12 5.96 -30.22
N SER A 977 -50.32 6.56 -30.19
CA SER A 977 -50.78 7.40 -29.08
C SER A 977 -50.91 6.64 -27.76
N GLU A 978 -51.43 5.41 -27.77
CA GLU A 978 -51.55 4.58 -26.55
C GLU A 978 -50.17 4.19 -25.99
N ILE A 979 -49.21 3.82 -26.85
CA ILE A 979 -47.81 3.54 -26.43
C ILE A 979 -47.16 4.79 -25.82
N ASN A 980 -47.35 5.96 -26.44
CA ASN A 980 -46.85 7.24 -25.93
C ASN A 980 -47.45 7.57 -24.56
N VAL A 981 -48.76 7.40 -24.38
CA VAL A 981 -49.43 7.59 -23.08
C VAL A 981 -48.87 6.64 -22.03
N PHE A 982 -48.69 5.35 -22.34
CA PHE A 982 -48.10 4.37 -21.42
C PHE A 982 -46.70 4.78 -20.94
N GLY A 983 -45.81 5.22 -21.86
CA GLY A 983 -44.47 5.71 -21.52
C GLY A 983 -44.45 7.02 -20.72
N GLN A 984 -45.50 7.84 -20.83
CA GLN A 984 -45.63 9.09 -20.06
C GLN A 984 -46.29 8.92 -18.68
N THR A 985 -47.15 7.91 -18.49
CA THR A 985 -47.82 7.66 -17.20
C THR A 985 -47.03 6.75 -16.27
N ASN A 986 -46.19 5.85 -16.81
CA ASN A 986 -45.35 4.97 -16.01
C ASN A 986 -43.97 5.60 -15.78
N VAL A 987 -43.72 6.05 -14.55
CA VAL A 987 -42.39 6.52 -14.10
C VAL A 987 -41.55 5.32 -13.64
N ASP A 988 -40.22 5.41 -13.78
CA ASP A 988 -39.26 4.38 -13.36
C ASP A 988 -39.49 3.01 -14.04
N LEU A 989 -39.93 3.03 -15.31
CA LEU A 989 -40.05 1.82 -16.14
C LEU A 989 -38.70 1.08 -16.20
N PRO A 990 -38.65 -0.24 -15.91
CA PRO A 990 -37.44 -1.05 -16.05
C PRO A 990 -36.88 -1.02 -17.48
N ASP A 991 -35.56 -1.10 -17.62
CA ASP A 991 -34.87 -0.99 -18.93
C ASP A 991 -35.45 -1.92 -20.01
N GLU A 992 -35.67 -3.20 -19.68
CA GLU A 992 -36.22 -4.22 -20.58
C GLU A 992 -37.65 -3.86 -21.05
N VAL A 993 -38.46 -3.27 -20.15
CA VAL A 993 -39.84 -2.85 -20.44
C VAL A 993 -39.85 -1.59 -21.30
N TRP A 994 -39.06 -0.57 -20.94
CA TRP A 994 -38.98 0.64 -21.78
C TRP A 994 -38.43 0.33 -23.18
N LYS A 995 -37.37 -0.51 -23.29
CA LYS A 995 -36.78 -0.86 -24.60
C LYS A 995 -37.78 -1.51 -25.55
N ARG A 996 -38.54 -2.52 -25.12
CA ARG A 996 -39.51 -3.20 -26.01
C ARG A 996 -40.66 -2.29 -26.43
N PHE A 997 -41.16 -1.43 -25.53
CA PHE A 997 -42.20 -0.45 -25.89
C PHE A 997 -41.64 0.65 -26.80
N ASN A 998 -40.38 1.05 -26.63
CA ASN A 998 -39.70 1.95 -27.56
C ASN A 998 -39.52 1.34 -28.95
N GLU A 999 -39.11 0.08 -29.03
CA GLU A 999 -39.00 -0.62 -30.32
C GLU A 999 -40.37 -0.72 -31.00
N LEU A 1000 -41.42 -1.13 -30.28
CA LEU A 1000 -42.77 -1.20 -30.83
C LEU A 1000 -43.32 0.18 -31.26
N TYR A 1001 -43.03 1.24 -30.50
CA TYR A 1001 -43.36 2.63 -30.89
C TYR A 1001 -42.74 2.98 -32.25
N ARG A 1002 -41.45 2.70 -32.40
CA ARG A 1002 -40.69 2.94 -33.63
C ARG A 1002 -41.13 2.05 -34.79
N GLN A 1003 -41.56 0.82 -34.52
CA GLN A 1003 -42.18 -0.05 -35.52
C GLN A 1003 -43.51 0.57 -36.03
N VAL A 1004 -44.43 0.99 -35.14
CA VAL A 1004 -45.68 1.66 -35.54
C VAL A 1004 -45.42 2.92 -36.38
N GLN A 1005 -44.45 3.75 -35.98
CA GLN A 1005 -44.02 4.91 -36.78
C GLN A 1005 -43.51 4.51 -38.17
N THR A 1006 -42.76 3.42 -38.26
CA THR A 1006 -42.26 2.89 -39.55
C THR A 1006 -43.41 2.41 -40.44
N ASP A 1007 -44.42 1.74 -39.88
CA ASP A 1007 -45.62 1.31 -40.62
C ASP A 1007 -46.46 2.50 -41.11
N MET A 1008 -46.46 3.61 -40.35
CA MET A 1008 -47.08 4.89 -40.74
C MET A 1008 -46.24 5.70 -41.75
N GLY A 1009 -45.02 5.26 -42.08
CA GLY A 1009 -44.11 5.96 -42.98
C GLY A 1009 -43.40 7.19 -42.38
N GLU A 1010 -43.35 7.29 -41.05
CA GLU A 1010 -42.65 8.36 -40.32
C GLU A 1010 -41.15 8.03 -40.11
N ASP A 1011 -40.35 9.05 -39.76
CA ASP A 1011 -38.96 8.87 -39.31
C ASP A 1011 -38.92 8.49 -37.81
N PRO A 1012 -38.55 7.25 -37.42
CA PRO A 1012 -38.84 6.74 -36.08
C PRO A 1012 -38.04 7.42 -34.96
N GLN A 1013 -38.75 7.93 -33.96
CA GLN A 1013 -38.21 8.63 -32.78
C GLN A 1013 -38.30 7.73 -31.53
N ASP A 1014 -37.42 7.95 -30.55
CA ASP A 1014 -37.47 7.19 -29.30
C ASP A 1014 -38.61 7.65 -28.37
N LEU A 1015 -39.31 6.68 -27.77
CA LEU A 1015 -40.37 6.86 -26.79
C LEU A 1015 -39.84 7.58 -25.54
N ALA A 1016 -40.42 8.73 -25.19
CA ALA A 1016 -40.00 9.53 -24.04
C ALA A 1016 -40.00 8.72 -22.73
N ARG A 1017 -38.87 8.70 -22.02
CA ARG A 1017 -38.69 8.00 -20.74
C ARG A 1017 -38.78 8.97 -19.56
N ARG A 1018 -39.40 8.55 -18.45
CA ARG A 1018 -39.50 9.32 -17.20
C ARG A 1018 -38.87 8.58 -16.04
N PHE A 1019 -38.14 9.33 -15.21
CA PHE A 1019 -37.51 8.87 -13.97
C PHE A 1019 -37.98 9.73 -12.80
N SER A 1020 -37.98 9.19 -11.58
CA SER A 1020 -38.28 9.93 -10.36
C SER A 1020 -37.05 10.72 -9.86
N ALA A 1021 -37.31 11.80 -9.12
CA ALA A 1021 -36.29 12.81 -8.78
C ALA A 1021 -35.11 12.26 -7.94
N SER A 1022 -35.28 11.11 -7.28
CA SER A 1022 -34.24 10.45 -6.50
C SER A 1022 -33.09 9.88 -7.35
N GLU A 1023 -33.38 9.39 -8.56
CA GLU A 1023 -32.34 8.80 -9.42
C GLU A 1023 -31.53 9.85 -10.20
N THR A 1024 -32.04 11.07 -10.37
CA THR A 1024 -31.32 12.19 -11.03
C THR A 1024 -30.00 12.60 -10.34
N VAL A 1025 -29.77 12.15 -9.10
CA VAL A 1025 -28.50 12.30 -8.37
C VAL A 1025 -27.56 11.11 -8.62
N ALA A 1026 -28.10 9.91 -8.85
CA ALA A 1026 -27.32 8.69 -9.06
C ALA A 1026 -26.87 8.48 -10.52
N ALA A 1027 -27.63 8.97 -11.51
CA ALA A 1027 -27.35 8.80 -12.93
C ALA A 1027 -26.17 9.67 -13.47
N ASN A 1028 -25.52 10.47 -12.63
CA ASN A 1028 -24.55 11.50 -13.05
C ASN A 1028 -23.06 11.14 -12.88
N ASP A 1029 -22.72 9.88 -12.57
CA ASP A 1029 -21.32 9.45 -12.32
C ASP A 1029 -20.86 8.30 -13.22
N ALA A 1030 -20.74 8.57 -14.53
CA ALA A 1030 -20.18 7.64 -15.51
C ALA A 1030 -19.43 8.33 -16.68
N SER A 1031 -18.68 9.41 -16.40
CA SER A 1031 -17.71 9.97 -17.35
C SER A 1031 -16.56 10.67 -16.62
N PRO A 1032 -15.28 10.36 -16.93
CA PRO A 1032 -14.13 10.84 -16.16
C PRO A 1032 -13.84 12.32 -16.45
N LEU A 1033 -14.55 13.20 -15.75
CA LEU A 1033 -14.27 14.64 -15.70
C LEU A 1033 -12.90 14.86 -15.05
N LYS A 1034 -11.91 15.25 -15.86
CA LYS A 1034 -10.57 15.59 -15.42
C LYS A 1034 -10.62 16.76 -14.43
N THR A 1035 -10.40 16.47 -13.15
CA THR A 1035 -10.33 17.45 -12.07
C THR A 1035 -9.11 18.37 -12.22
N LYS A 1036 -9.28 19.43 -13.01
CA LYS A 1036 -8.43 20.62 -12.88
C LYS A 1036 -8.78 21.34 -11.58
N THR A 1037 -7.76 21.76 -10.86
CA THR A 1037 -7.87 22.52 -9.61
C THR A 1037 -8.66 23.84 -9.84
N PRO A 1038 -9.67 24.15 -9.02
CA PRO A 1038 -10.31 25.45 -9.05
C PRO A 1038 -9.48 26.48 -8.28
N ALA A 1039 -9.20 27.61 -8.91
CA ALA A 1039 -8.82 28.86 -8.25
C ALA A 1039 -9.62 29.98 -8.92
N ASP A 1040 -10.49 30.62 -8.12
CA ASP A 1040 -11.30 31.83 -8.35
C ASP A 1040 -11.80 32.21 -9.76
N THR A 1041 -13.11 32.48 -9.86
CA THR A 1041 -13.63 33.87 -9.77
C THR A 1041 -15.14 33.86 -9.46
N GLN A 1042 -15.63 34.85 -8.72
CA GLN A 1042 -17.01 34.94 -8.23
C GLN A 1042 -17.98 35.73 -9.15
N GLN A 1043 -19.26 35.30 -9.10
CA GLN A 1043 -20.52 36.08 -9.02
C GLN A 1043 -20.81 37.31 -9.93
N LYS A 1044 -22.06 37.35 -10.40
CA LYS A 1044 -22.95 38.53 -10.48
C LYS A 1044 -24.43 38.10 -10.46
N VAL A 1045 -25.41 38.85 -9.94
CA VAL A 1045 -25.41 39.92 -8.91
C VAL A 1045 -26.86 40.17 -8.44
N ALA A 1046 -27.07 40.57 -7.18
CA ALA A 1046 -28.28 41.30 -6.73
C ALA A 1046 -28.01 42.05 -5.40
N GLN A 1047 -27.89 43.38 -5.48
CA GLN A 1047 -28.17 44.46 -4.48
C GLN A 1047 -27.90 44.17 -2.97
N GLN A 1048 -26.93 44.79 -2.26
CA GLN A 1048 -26.65 46.22 -1.93
C GLN A 1048 -27.70 46.93 -1.03
N PRO A 1049 -27.31 47.98 -0.26
CA PRO A 1049 -25.97 48.58 -0.02
C PRO A 1049 -25.47 48.33 1.44
N THR A 1050 -24.29 48.73 1.93
CA THR A 1050 -23.23 49.73 1.60
C THR A 1050 -21.81 49.11 1.82
N GLU A 1051 -20.62 49.71 1.64
CA GLU A 1051 -20.03 50.76 0.77
C GLU A 1051 -18.48 50.56 0.72
N GLN A 1052 -17.82 50.73 -0.44
CA GLN A 1052 -16.90 51.84 -0.82
C GLN A 1052 -15.70 52.14 0.10
N ALA A 1053 -14.44 52.25 -0.38
CA ALA A 1053 -13.79 51.97 -1.68
C ALA A 1053 -12.24 51.98 -1.48
N THR A 1054 -11.32 51.60 -2.39
CA THR A 1054 -11.32 51.10 -3.79
C THR A 1054 -10.64 49.70 -3.84
N GLY A 1055 -10.22 49.02 -4.93
CA GLY A 1055 -10.18 49.28 -6.39
C GLY A 1055 -8.80 49.75 -6.92
N GLY A 1056 -8.14 49.09 -7.90
CA GLY A 1056 -8.44 47.80 -8.55
C GLY A 1056 -7.58 47.50 -9.80
N SER A 1057 -7.75 46.31 -10.42
CA SER A 1057 -7.37 45.92 -11.83
C SER A 1057 -5.88 45.97 -12.25
N ASN A 1058 -5.27 45.14 -13.13
CA ASN A 1058 -5.65 43.96 -13.96
C ASN A 1058 -4.34 43.47 -14.71
N THR A 1059 -4.11 42.32 -15.42
CA THR A 1059 -4.80 41.04 -15.75
C THR A 1059 -3.79 40.04 -16.43
N MET A 1060 -4.14 38.74 -16.63
CA MET A 1060 -3.72 37.80 -17.74
C MET A 1060 -2.24 37.26 -17.80
N ILE A 1061 -1.88 36.05 -18.31
CA ILE A 1061 -2.57 34.74 -18.57
C ILE A 1061 -1.55 33.57 -18.90
N ILE A 1062 -1.87 32.29 -18.58
CA ILE A 1062 -1.49 30.97 -19.22
C ILE A 1062 0.03 30.59 -19.48
N VAL A 1063 0.63 29.47 -18.99
CA VAL A 1063 0.46 27.97 -19.18
C VAL A 1063 1.15 27.41 -20.45
N LEU A 1064 1.84 26.23 -20.54
CA LEU A 1064 2.45 25.20 -19.63
C LEU A 1064 3.21 24.14 -20.51
N VAL A 1065 3.98 23.20 -19.91
CA VAL A 1065 4.44 21.85 -20.43
C VAL A 1065 5.89 21.69 -20.95
N LEU A 1066 6.68 20.85 -20.22
CA LEU A 1066 7.64 19.76 -20.59
C LEU A 1066 8.30 19.72 -22.01
N LEU A 1067 9.54 19.23 -22.23
CA LEU A 1067 10.33 18.15 -21.57
C LEU A 1067 11.82 18.17 -22.06
N VAL A 1068 12.72 17.46 -21.37
CA VAL A 1068 14.12 17.06 -21.76
C VAL A 1068 15.21 18.15 -21.81
N GLY A 1069 16.37 17.88 -21.18
CA GLY A 1069 17.67 18.17 -21.80
C GLY A 1069 18.61 19.16 -21.11
N VAL A 1070 19.64 18.62 -20.44
CA VAL A 1070 21.01 19.14 -20.22
C VAL A 1070 21.29 20.62 -20.59
N GLY A 1071 21.61 21.46 -19.60
CA GLY A 1071 22.16 22.81 -19.82
C GLY A 1071 22.65 23.48 -18.54
N GLY A 1072 23.94 23.86 -18.49
CA GLY A 1072 24.59 24.34 -17.26
C GLY A 1072 24.38 25.82 -16.92
N ALA A 1073 24.47 26.10 -15.61
CA ALA A 1073 25.01 27.29 -14.95
C ALA A 1073 25.04 28.67 -15.66
N VAL A 1074 24.52 29.70 -14.97
CA VAL A 1074 25.22 30.93 -14.51
C VAL A 1074 24.16 31.89 -13.91
N ALA A 1075 24.02 31.90 -12.57
CA ALA A 1075 23.06 32.79 -11.88
C ALA A 1075 23.35 33.08 -10.39
N PHE A 1076 24.49 32.62 -9.84
CA PHE A 1076 24.82 32.80 -8.41
C PHE A 1076 26.27 33.28 -8.16
N TYR A 1077 26.83 34.03 -9.11
CA TYR A 1077 27.96 34.93 -8.84
C TYR A 1077 27.39 36.31 -8.47
N PHE A 1078 28.12 37.09 -7.66
CA PHE A 1078 27.68 38.39 -7.10
C PHE A 1078 26.51 38.38 -6.09
N PHE A 1079 26.72 37.76 -4.91
CA PHE A 1079 26.52 38.49 -3.64
C PHE A 1079 27.36 37.86 -2.52
N GLY A 1080 28.60 38.33 -2.38
CA GLY A 1080 29.52 37.90 -1.33
C GLY A 1080 29.62 38.86 -0.15
N LEU A 1081 30.20 38.37 0.95
CA LEU A 1081 30.81 39.13 2.05
C LEU A 1081 29.89 39.96 2.96
N LYS A 1082 29.44 39.32 4.06
CA LYS A 1082 30.12 39.55 5.36
C LYS A 1082 29.96 38.35 6.31
N PRO A 1083 31.02 37.94 7.04
CA PRO A 1083 31.01 36.72 7.84
C PRO A 1083 30.34 36.93 9.21
N GLY A 1084 29.07 36.53 9.34
CA GLY A 1084 28.45 36.33 10.64
C GLY A 1084 29.09 35.14 11.36
N LYS A 1085 29.63 35.34 12.57
CA LYS A 1085 30.26 34.30 13.40
C LYS A 1085 29.24 33.23 13.84
N LYS A 1086 28.94 32.27 12.99
CA LYS A 1086 28.22 31.04 13.37
C LYS A 1086 29.18 30.13 14.13
N ALA A 1087 28.81 29.75 15.36
CA ALA A 1087 29.54 28.73 16.10
C ALA A 1087 29.44 27.37 15.37
N PRO A 1088 30.49 26.53 15.39
CA PRO A 1088 30.42 25.20 14.80
C PRO A 1088 29.37 24.35 15.53
N ARG A 1089 28.57 23.60 14.76
CA ARG A 1089 27.66 22.59 15.29
C ARG A 1089 28.49 21.35 15.68
N PRO A 1090 28.28 20.74 16.86
CA PRO A 1090 29.09 19.60 17.29
C PRO A 1090 28.71 18.32 16.52
N SER A 1091 29.72 17.54 16.13
CA SER A 1091 29.58 16.18 15.60
C SER A 1091 29.10 15.20 16.68
N TYR A 1092 28.37 14.16 16.30
CA TYR A 1092 27.95 13.10 17.21
C TYR A 1092 29.12 12.14 17.48
N GLN A 1093 29.70 12.23 18.67
CA GLN A 1093 30.66 11.23 19.17
C GLN A 1093 29.92 10.16 19.98
N LEU A 1094 30.14 8.88 19.64
CA LEU A 1094 29.79 7.76 20.50
C LEU A 1094 30.55 7.91 21.83
N ALA A 1095 29.82 7.80 22.95
CA ALA A 1095 30.33 8.23 24.26
C ALA A 1095 31.29 7.23 24.96
N THR A 1096 32.13 6.53 24.20
CA THR A 1096 33.42 5.98 24.68
C THR A 1096 34.50 6.10 23.61
N ASN A 1097 35.36 7.09 23.75
CA ASN A 1097 36.75 6.84 24.14
C ASN A 1097 37.46 8.15 24.48
N VAL A 1098 38.61 8.05 25.15
CA VAL A 1098 39.57 9.17 25.16
C VAL A 1098 40.33 9.12 23.84
N ILE A 1099 39.68 9.60 22.78
CA ILE A 1099 40.26 9.59 21.43
C ILE A 1099 41.54 10.43 21.46
N MET A 1100 42.67 9.74 21.32
CA MET A 1100 43.98 10.35 21.06
C MET A 1100 43.84 11.33 19.89
N PRO A 1101 44.30 12.58 20.02
CA PRO A 1101 44.17 13.54 18.94
C PRO A 1101 44.90 12.99 17.70
N SER A 1102 44.21 13.02 16.55
CA SER A 1102 44.70 12.42 15.29
C SER A 1102 46.03 13.01 14.81
N GLU A 1103 46.37 14.20 15.31
CA GLU A 1103 47.72 14.74 15.31
C GLU A 1103 48.18 14.94 16.76
N ILE A 1104 49.24 14.25 17.16
CA ILE A 1104 49.94 14.52 18.42
C ILE A 1104 50.87 15.71 18.16
N PRO A 1105 50.70 16.87 18.84
CA PRO A 1105 51.54 18.04 18.54
C PRO A 1105 53.01 17.77 18.85
N ALA A 1106 53.89 18.17 17.94
CA ALA A 1106 55.34 18.16 18.16
C ALA A 1106 55.71 18.97 19.43
N PRO A 1107 56.76 18.57 20.17
CA PRO A 1107 57.15 19.25 21.40
C PRO A 1107 57.53 20.72 21.11
N ALA A 1108 56.98 21.64 21.91
CA ALA A 1108 57.35 23.05 21.85
C ALA A 1108 58.82 23.24 22.29
N PRO A 1109 59.57 24.17 21.67
CA PRO A 1109 60.94 24.45 22.09
C PRO A 1109 60.98 24.99 23.52
N SER A 1110 61.98 24.54 24.29
CA SER A 1110 62.19 24.94 25.68
C SER A 1110 62.46 26.44 25.79
N SER A 1111 61.45 27.20 26.22
CA SER A 1111 61.58 28.63 26.48
C SER A 1111 62.30 28.88 27.82
N PRO A 1112 63.21 29.87 27.93
CA PRO A 1112 63.89 30.17 29.19
C PRO A 1112 62.92 30.56 30.32
N LYS A 1113 63.30 30.30 31.57
CA LYS A 1113 62.54 30.75 32.74
C LYS A 1113 62.49 32.29 32.79
N PRO A 1114 61.32 32.94 32.88
CA PRO A 1114 61.23 34.37 33.10
C PRO A 1114 61.60 34.73 34.54
N SER A 1115 62.35 35.82 34.72
CA SER A 1115 62.66 36.42 36.02
C SER A 1115 61.54 37.36 36.50
N ARG A 1116 61.45 37.51 37.83
CA ARG A 1116 60.52 38.38 38.57
C ARG A 1116 60.49 39.84 38.05
N SER A 1117 59.29 40.41 37.86
CA SER A 1117 58.95 41.81 38.21
C SER A 1117 57.44 42.06 38.14
N GLU A 1118 56.96 42.99 38.97
CA GLU A 1118 55.60 43.55 39.01
C GLU A 1118 55.69 45.10 38.78
N PRO A 1119 54.65 45.95 39.00
CA PRO A 1119 53.42 46.04 38.19
C PRO A 1119 53.02 47.51 37.83
N SER A 1120 52.12 47.69 36.84
CA SER A 1120 51.19 48.84 36.70
C SER A 1120 50.22 48.53 35.53
N LYS A 1121 48.89 48.72 35.54
CA LYS A 1121 47.92 49.74 36.02
C LYS A 1121 47.42 50.64 34.87
N SER A 1122 46.10 50.60 34.60
CA SER A 1122 45.25 51.61 33.91
C SER A 1122 45.62 51.98 32.45
N SER A 1123 44.71 52.39 31.54
CA SER A 1123 43.41 53.05 31.70
C SER A 1123 42.44 52.81 30.49
N LEU A 1124 41.20 53.29 30.65
CA LEU A 1124 40.13 53.50 29.67
C LEU A 1124 39.93 55.04 29.46
N PRO A 1125 39.02 55.57 28.61
CA PRO A 1125 38.30 55.02 27.43
C PRO A 1125 38.22 56.02 26.22
N ASP A 1126 37.37 55.67 25.22
CA ASP A 1126 36.20 56.45 24.76
C ASP A 1126 36.12 57.24 23.42
N PHE A 1127 34.85 57.52 23.05
CA PHE A 1127 34.24 58.48 22.12
C PHE A 1127 34.37 58.36 20.57
N SER A 1128 33.41 57.61 20.00
CA SER A 1128 32.22 58.15 19.29
C SER A 1128 32.24 58.90 17.94
N VAL A 1129 31.31 58.43 17.08
CA VAL A 1129 30.24 59.19 16.38
C VAL A 1129 30.37 59.59 14.89
N GLU A 1130 29.17 59.57 14.26
CA GLU A 1130 28.67 60.25 13.05
C GLU A 1130 28.64 59.63 11.62
N LYS A 1131 27.48 59.94 11.01
CA LYS A 1131 26.90 59.75 9.66
C LYS A 1131 26.42 61.18 9.27
N PRO A 1132 26.21 61.60 8.00
CA PRO A 1132 25.20 60.94 7.13
C PRO A 1132 25.27 61.17 5.58
N ARG A 1133 24.29 60.59 4.84
CA ARG A 1133 23.57 61.07 3.61
C ARG A 1133 24.36 61.71 2.42
N SER A 1134 24.12 61.48 1.12
CA SER A 1134 23.04 60.85 0.31
C SER A 1134 23.15 61.33 -1.16
N LYS A 1135 22.48 60.64 -2.13
CA LYS A 1135 22.20 61.04 -3.55
C LYS A 1135 23.46 61.14 -4.47
N ALA A 1136 23.37 61.00 -5.82
CA ALA A 1136 22.24 61.01 -6.76
C ALA A 1136 22.43 60.09 -8.00
N GLU A 1137 21.39 60.00 -8.84
CA GLU A 1137 21.39 59.52 -10.26
C GLU A 1137 21.92 60.64 -11.21
N PRO A 1138 22.23 60.44 -12.54
CA PRO A 1138 21.27 59.89 -13.54
C PRO A 1138 21.79 59.17 -14.84
N ALA A 1139 20.96 58.24 -15.33
CA ALA A 1139 20.42 58.05 -16.71
C ALA A 1139 21.17 58.37 -18.05
N LYS A 1140 20.89 57.53 -19.07
CA LYS A 1140 20.93 57.76 -20.56
C LYS A 1140 22.32 57.88 -21.22
N THR A 1141 22.60 57.66 -22.53
CA THR A 1141 21.97 57.05 -23.75
C THR A 1141 23.11 56.82 -24.81
N ARG A 1142 23.01 56.31 -26.06
CA ARG A 1142 21.94 55.92 -27.04
C ARG A 1142 22.53 54.97 -28.13
N SER A 1143 21.69 54.44 -29.04
CA SER A 1143 21.91 54.21 -30.50
C SER A 1143 23.28 53.66 -31.01
N SER A 1144 23.35 52.62 -31.86
CA SER A 1144 22.82 52.70 -33.24
C SER A 1144 22.72 51.36 -34.01
N LYS A 1145 21.90 51.42 -35.08
CA LYS A 1145 21.58 50.47 -36.17
C LYS A 1145 22.49 50.76 -37.40
N PRO A 1146 22.38 50.12 -38.60
CA PRO A 1146 21.67 48.90 -39.04
C PRO A 1146 22.55 48.01 -39.99
N THR A 1147 22.03 47.68 -41.20
CA THR A 1147 22.58 46.93 -42.37
C THR A 1147 22.75 45.41 -42.20
N GLU A 1148 22.02 44.54 -42.95
CA GLU A 1148 21.99 44.26 -44.41
C GLU A 1148 23.11 43.27 -44.84
N LYS A 1149 22.98 42.39 -45.86
CA LYS A 1149 21.92 42.18 -46.88
C LYS A 1149 21.98 40.73 -47.47
N SER A 1150 20.90 40.33 -48.18
CA SER A 1150 20.87 39.44 -49.39
C SER A 1150 21.36 37.98 -49.36
N ASP A 1151 20.81 37.01 -50.12
CA ASP A 1151 19.45 36.82 -50.71
C ASP A 1151 19.29 35.43 -51.37
N SER A 1152 18.03 35.08 -51.74
CA SER A 1152 17.66 34.08 -52.77
C SER A 1152 17.89 32.59 -52.44
N ASN A 1153 17.18 31.60 -53.00
CA ASN A 1153 15.93 31.50 -53.79
C ASN A 1153 15.38 30.04 -53.59
N LYS A 1154 14.15 29.59 -53.90
CA LYS A 1154 13.14 29.99 -54.91
C LYS A 1154 11.79 29.29 -54.61
N SER A 1155 10.66 29.80 -55.15
CA SER A 1155 9.35 29.13 -55.43
C SER A 1155 8.80 28.06 -54.45
N ASP A 1156 7.67 28.21 -53.75
CA ASP A 1156 6.33 28.72 -54.11
C ASP A 1156 5.52 27.90 -55.13
N SER A 1157 4.46 27.24 -54.65
CA SER A 1157 3.09 27.29 -55.19
C SER A 1157 2.14 26.44 -54.33
N GLY A 1158 0.96 26.97 -53.98
CA GLY A 1158 -0.05 26.27 -53.18
C GLY A 1158 -1.13 25.57 -54.00
N ASN A 1159 -2.00 24.79 -53.33
CA ASN A 1159 -3.31 24.46 -53.90
C ASN A 1159 -4.34 24.08 -52.82
N GLU A 1160 -5.47 24.79 -52.80
CA GLU A 1160 -6.52 24.61 -51.79
C GLU A 1160 -7.45 23.44 -52.12
N LYS A 1161 -7.92 22.71 -51.09
CA LYS A 1161 -8.91 21.64 -51.27
C LYS A 1161 -10.33 22.18 -51.13
N ARG A 1162 -10.88 22.62 -52.27
CA ARG A 1162 -12.27 23.08 -52.47
C ARG A 1162 -13.28 22.11 -51.83
N LYS A 1163 -14.09 22.59 -50.88
CA LYS A 1163 -15.24 21.83 -50.34
C LYS A 1163 -16.36 21.78 -51.39
N LEU A 1164 -17.10 20.67 -51.43
CA LEU A 1164 -18.27 20.51 -52.30
C LEU A 1164 -19.44 21.36 -51.76
N THR A 1165 -20.20 22.00 -52.65
CA THR A 1165 -21.41 22.76 -52.26
C THR A 1165 -22.57 21.83 -51.88
N PRO A 1166 -23.59 22.30 -51.14
CA PRO A 1166 -24.78 21.51 -50.84
C PRO A 1166 -25.47 20.94 -52.09
N GLU A 1167 -25.53 21.68 -53.18
CA GLU A 1167 -26.06 21.24 -54.47
C GLU A 1167 -25.25 20.09 -55.08
N GLN A 1168 -23.91 20.15 -54.99
CA GLN A 1168 -23.03 19.07 -55.45
C GLN A 1168 -23.15 17.80 -54.60
N ILE A 1169 -23.60 17.93 -53.35
CA ILE A 1169 -23.94 16.80 -52.47
C ILE A 1169 -25.35 16.25 -52.83
N ALA A 1170 -26.32 17.12 -53.09
CA ALA A 1170 -27.67 16.76 -53.52
C ALA A 1170 -27.65 16.02 -54.88
N ALA A 1171 -26.94 16.55 -55.88
CA ALA A 1171 -26.74 15.90 -57.18
C ALA A 1171 -26.05 14.53 -57.05
N ARG A 1172 -25.16 14.36 -56.05
CA ARG A 1172 -24.55 13.05 -55.74
C ARG A 1172 -25.52 12.07 -55.06
N LYS A 1173 -26.47 12.54 -54.24
CA LYS A 1173 -27.56 11.69 -53.70
C LYS A 1173 -28.52 11.27 -54.81
N ALA A 1174 -28.98 12.21 -55.65
CA ALA A 1174 -29.88 11.92 -56.77
C ALA A 1174 -29.28 10.87 -57.73
N LYS A 1175 -28.00 11.03 -58.11
CA LYS A 1175 -27.28 10.06 -58.96
C LYS A 1175 -26.90 8.74 -58.26
N LEU A 1176 -27.22 8.58 -56.97
CA LEU A 1176 -27.13 7.30 -56.26
C LEU A 1176 -28.51 6.61 -56.14
N ALA A 1177 -29.59 7.39 -56.07
CA ALA A 1177 -30.97 6.89 -56.04
C ALA A 1177 -31.47 6.36 -57.40
N GLN A 1178 -30.80 6.73 -58.50
CA GLN A 1178 -31.08 6.23 -59.86
C GLN A 1178 -30.24 5.00 -60.26
N MET A 1179 -29.39 4.47 -59.38
CA MET A 1179 -28.58 3.27 -59.65
C MET A 1179 -29.33 1.99 -59.30
N SER A 1180 -29.14 0.93 -60.09
CA SER A 1180 -29.79 -0.36 -59.81
C SER A 1180 -29.22 -1.00 -58.53
N PRO A 1181 -29.97 -1.91 -57.87
CA PRO A 1181 -29.46 -2.67 -56.73
C PRO A 1181 -28.16 -3.42 -57.06
N GLU A 1182 -28.01 -3.91 -58.30
CA GLU A 1182 -26.83 -4.61 -58.79
C GLU A 1182 -25.63 -3.68 -58.98
N GLU A 1183 -25.83 -2.47 -59.52
CA GLU A 1183 -24.77 -1.45 -59.59
C GLU A 1183 -24.29 -1.04 -58.19
N ILE A 1184 -25.22 -0.87 -57.25
CA ILE A 1184 -24.90 -0.53 -55.85
C ILE A 1184 -24.15 -1.69 -55.18
N ALA A 1185 -24.55 -2.95 -55.44
CA ALA A 1185 -23.86 -4.14 -54.94
C ALA A 1185 -22.44 -4.27 -55.53
N ALA A 1186 -22.28 -4.16 -56.85
CA ALA A 1186 -20.99 -4.18 -57.53
C ALA A 1186 -20.06 -3.07 -57.03
N ARG A 1187 -20.59 -1.88 -56.77
CA ARG A 1187 -19.82 -0.73 -56.24
C ARG A 1187 -19.42 -0.93 -54.78
N LYS A 1188 -20.29 -1.51 -53.94
CA LYS A 1188 -19.93 -1.95 -52.57
C LYS A 1188 -18.84 -3.03 -52.60
N ALA A 1189 -18.96 -4.04 -53.48
CA ALA A 1189 -17.98 -5.10 -53.66
C ALA A 1189 -16.61 -4.55 -54.12
N ALA A 1190 -16.58 -3.60 -55.06
CA ALA A 1190 -15.35 -2.95 -55.49
C ALA A 1190 -14.65 -2.17 -54.35
N ILE A 1191 -15.42 -1.48 -53.50
CA ILE A 1191 -14.89 -0.78 -52.32
C ILE A 1191 -14.35 -1.78 -51.28
N ALA A 1192 -15.06 -2.89 -51.02
CA ALA A 1192 -14.60 -3.96 -50.14
C ALA A 1192 -13.31 -4.60 -50.66
N LYS A 1193 -13.23 -4.91 -51.96
CA LYS A 1193 -12.03 -5.46 -52.63
C LYS A 1193 -10.83 -4.49 -52.52
N LYS A 1194 -11.07 -3.18 -52.62
CA LYS A 1194 -10.03 -2.15 -52.45
C LYS A 1194 -9.55 -2.02 -50.99
N LYS A 1195 -10.46 -2.08 -50.00
CA LYS A 1195 -10.09 -2.16 -48.57
C LYS A 1195 -9.29 -3.43 -48.25
N ALA A 1196 -9.70 -4.58 -48.79
CA ALA A 1196 -9.00 -5.85 -48.60
C ALA A 1196 -7.56 -5.84 -49.18
N ALA A 1197 -7.35 -5.17 -50.33
CA ALA A 1197 -6.02 -4.96 -50.90
C ALA A 1197 -5.12 -4.11 -49.98
N GLN A 1198 -5.64 -2.99 -49.45
CA GLN A 1198 -4.92 -2.14 -48.51
C GLN A 1198 -4.58 -2.88 -47.18
N ALA A 1199 -5.52 -3.68 -46.67
CA ALA A 1199 -5.30 -4.51 -45.48
C ALA A 1199 -4.24 -5.62 -45.70
N LYS A 1200 -4.09 -6.14 -46.93
CA LYS A 1200 -2.97 -7.05 -47.26
C LYS A 1200 -1.62 -6.32 -47.28
N GLN A 1201 -1.54 -5.12 -47.85
CA GLN A 1201 -0.29 -4.35 -47.87
C GLN A 1201 0.20 -4.00 -46.45
N GLN A 1202 -0.71 -3.62 -45.53
CA GLN A 1202 -0.35 -3.34 -44.13
C GLN A 1202 0.10 -4.57 -43.32
N LYS A 1203 -0.11 -5.81 -43.81
CA LYS A 1203 0.34 -7.04 -43.14
C LYS A 1203 1.73 -7.53 -43.59
N GLN A 1204 2.38 -6.89 -44.55
CA GLN A 1204 3.72 -7.29 -45.02
C GLN A 1204 4.87 -6.46 -44.43
N SER A 1205 4.60 -5.46 -43.57
CA SER A 1205 5.60 -4.53 -43.04
C SER A 1205 5.83 -4.65 -41.52
N ARG A 1206 6.03 -5.87 -41.01
CA ARG A 1206 6.62 -6.15 -39.69
C ARG A 1206 7.50 -7.42 -39.74
N PRO A 1207 8.78 -7.37 -39.34
CA PRO A 1207 9.65 -8.55 -39.27
C PRO A 1207 9.30 -9.46 -38.07
N ARG A 1208 9.72 -10.72 -38.13
CA ARG A 1208 9.71 -11.69 -37.02
C ARG A 1208 11.08 -11.71 -36.31
N PRO A 1209 11.16 -12.17 -35.03
CA PRO A 1209 12.40 -12.35 -34.30
C PRO A 1209 12.88 -13.82 -34.25
N GLU A 1210 14.11 -14.06 -34.70
CA GLU A 1210 14.96 -15.27 -34.60
C GLU A 1210 16.43 -14.75 -34.54
N SER A 1211 17.42 -15.33 -33.86
CA SER A 1211 17.48 -16.50 -32.97
C SER A 1211 18.70 -16.43 -32.02
N GLU A 1212 18.88 -17.49 -31.21
CA GLU A 1212 19.87 -17.78 -30.16
C GLU A 1212 21.37 -17.64 -30.51
N SER A 1213 22.22 -17.40 -29.49
CA SER A 1213 23.37 -18.28 -29.13
C SER A 1213 24.12 -17.83 -27.85
N GLN A 1214 24.27 -18.74 -26.88
CA GLN A 1214 25.50 -19.13 -26.10
C GLN A 1214 26.45 -18.03 -25.51
N ASP A 1215 27.10 -18.20 -24.36
CA ASP A 1215 27.69 -19.41 -23.73
C ASP A 1215 27.88 -19.26 -22.19
N SER A 1216 28.26 -20.38 -21.52
CA SER A 1216 28.65 -20.52 -20.08
C SER A 1216 27.56 -20.46 -19.01
#